data_AF-A0AB36THK5-F1
#
_entry.id   AF-A0AB36THK5-F1
#
_cell.length_a   1.000
_cell.length_b   1.000
_cell.length_c   1.000
_cell.angle_alpha   90.00
_cell.angle_beta   90.00
_cell.angle_gamma   90.00
#
_symmetry.space_group_name_H-M   'P 1'
#
loop_
_entity.id
_entity.type
_entity.pdbx_description
1 polymer ?
#
loop_
_entity_poly.entity_id
_entity_poly.type
_entity_poly.pdbx_seq_one_letter_code
_entity_poly.pdbx_strand_id
1 'polypeptide(L)'
;MKKILAFLLTVALVAVVAIPQAVVSFAADFNYGEALQKAIMFYEFQRSGKLPENKRNNWRGDSALNDGADNGLDLTGGWYDAGDHVKFNLPMAYAVTMLAWSVYESRDAYVQSGQLPYILDNIKWATDYFIKCHPSPNVYYYQVGDGALDHSWWGPAEVMQMPRPSFKVDLTNPGSTVVAETAAAMAASSIVFKPTDPEYAATLLRHAKELFTFADTTRSDAGYRAAEGYYSSHSGFYDELTWASIWLYLATGDQSYLDKAESYEPHWERERGTTLISYSWAHCWDNKLYGSLLLLAKITGKSYYKQCIENHLDYWTVGFNGSRVQYTPKGLAYLDRWGSLRYATTQAFLASVYADWSGCDPAKAAVYKEFAKKQVDYALGSTGRSFVVGFGKNPPRNPHHRTAHSSWSALMTEPAECRHILVGALVGGPDGSDSYVDRLDDYQCNEVANDYNAGFVGALAKMYEKYGGEPIPNFVAFETPGEEFYVEAAVNAAGPGFVNIKASIINKSGWPARGSDKLSAKYFVDISEAVAKGITLDQITVQSTTNGGAKVSQLLPWDPDNHIYYVNIDFTGINIFPGGINEYKRDVYFTITAPYGEGNWDNTNDFSFQGLEQGFTSKKTEYIPLYDGNVRVWGKVPDGGSEPDPTPTITVGPTPSVTPTSVPGIMLGDVNFDGRINSTDYSRLKRYVIKSLEFTDPEEHQKFIAAADVDGNGRINSTDLYVLNRYILKLIEKFPAEQ
;
A
#
# COMPACT_ATOMS: atom_id res chain seq x y z
N MET A 1 12.42 71.62 2.51
CA MET A 1 12.73 70.38 3.25
C MET A 1 11.74 69.24 2.99
N LYS A 2 10.41 69.42 3.10
CA LYS A 2 9.42 68.33 2.91
C LYS A 2 9.43 67.63 1.53
N LYS A 3 9.73 68.35 0.44
CA LYS A 3 9.76 67.76 -0.93
C LYS A 3 11.03 66.94 -1.22
N ILE A 4 12.15 67.27 -0.58
CA ILE A 4 13.42 66.53 -0.72
C ILE A 4 13.36 65.23 0.10
N LEU A 5 12.73 65.28 1.28
CA LEU A 5 12.53 64.09 2.11
C LEU A 5 11.59 63.08 1.44
N ALA A 6 10.52 63.55 0.79
CA ALA A 6 9.62 62.68 0.03
C ALA A 6 10.32 62.02 -1.17
N PHE A 7 11.11 62.77 -1.94
CA PHE A 7 11.85 62.21 -3.08
C PHE A 7 12.92 61.18 -2.67
N LEU A 8 13.63 61.43 -1.55
CA LEU A 8 14.59 60.47 -1.01
C LEU A 8 13.92 59.21 -0.45
N LEU A 9 12.73 59.32 0.15
CA LEU A 9 11.95 58.16 0.58
C LEU A 9 11.43 57.33 -0.61
N THR A 10 11.00 57.96 -1.70
CA THR A 10 10.56 57.23 -2.90
C THR A 10 11.72 56.56 -3.62
N VAL A 11 12.89 57.19 -3.70
CA VAL A 11 14.10 56.57 -4.28
C VAL A 11 14.63 55.44 -3.39
N ALA A 12 14.54 55.57 -2.06
CA ALA A 12 14.87 54.47 -1.14
C ALA A 12 13.88 53.31 -1.25
N LEU A 13 12.57 53.59 -1.43
CA LEU A 13 11.56 52.54 -1.60
C LEU A 13 11.72 51.78 -2.95
N VAL A 14 12.07 52.49 -4.02
CA VAL A 14 12.30 51.89 -5.35
C VAL A 14 13.64 51.15 -5.40
N ALA A 15 14.66 51.60 -4.67
CA ALA A 15 15.93 50.89 -4.55
C ALA A 15 15.81 49.58 -3.73
N VAL A 16 14.89 49.49 -2.77
CA VAL A 16 14.62 48.25 -2.01
C VAL A 16 13.85 47.21 -2.85
N VAL A 17 13.08 47.64 -3.86
CA VAL A 17 12.34 46.73 -4.78
C VAL A 17 13.21 46.24 -5.95
N ALA A 18 14.38 46.85 -6.19
CA ALA A 18 15.28 46.52 -7.30
C ALA A 18 16.57 45.78 -6.87
N ILE A 19 16.64 45.27 -5.64
CA ILE A 19 17.68 44.31 -5.25
C ILE A 19 17.19 42.94 -5.71
N PRO A 20 17.90 42.21 -6.59
CA PRO A 20 17.63 40.80 -6.81
C PRO A 20 17.72 40.14 -5.44
N GLN A 21 16.59 39.67 -4.91
CA GLN A 21 16.66 38.79 -3.76
C GLN A 21 17.44 37.58 -4.24
N ALA A 22 18.68 37.47 -3.79
CA ALA A 22 19.43 36.24 -3.91
C ALA A 22 18.54 35.18 -3.30
N VAL A 23 17.99 34.30 -4.14
CA VAL A 23 17.34 33.08 -3.68
C VAL A 23 18.46 32.33 -2.97
N VAL A 24 18.47 32.42 -1.64
CA VAL A 24 19.35 31.63 -0.80
C VAL A 24 18.82 30.20 -0.90
N SER A 25 19.23 29.51 -1.96
CA SER A 25 19.03 28.08 -2.13
C SER A 25 19.99 27.39 -1.17
N PHE A 26 19.57 27.22 0.08
CA PHE A 26 20.11 26.11 0.85
C PHE A 26 19.69 24.85 0.09
N ALA A 27 20.63 24.19 -0.59
CA ALA A 27 20.43 22.81 -0.96
C ALA A 27 20.23 22.06 0.37
N ALA A 28 18.99 21.75 0.71
CA ALA A 28 18.72 20.83 1.79
C ALA A 28 19.16 19.46 1.29
N ASP A 29 20.15 18.86 1.95
CA ASP A 29 20.53 17.48 1.69
C ASP A 29 19.45 16.60 2.32
N PHE A 30 18.54 16.09 1.49
CA PHE A 30 17.52 15.13 1.89
C PHE A 30 18.11 13.72 1.91
N ASN A 31 17.60 12.85 2.78
CA ASN A 31 17.97 11.44 2.76
C ASN A 31 17.25 10.72 1.60
N TYR A 32 17.90 10.67 0.43
CA TYR A 32 17.32 10.03 -0.77
C TYR A 32 17.18 8.52 -0.61
N GLY A 33 18.04 7.85 0.16
CA GLY A 33 17.93 6.41 0.41
C GLY A 33 16.72 6.04 1.26
N GLU A 34 16.42 6.82 2.32
CA GLU A 34 15.19 6.66 3.08
C GLU A 34 13.95 6.96 2.23
N ALA A 35 13.97 8.04 1.44
CA ALA A 35 12.86 8.36 0.53
C ALA A 35 12.62 7.25 -0.49
N LEU A 36 13.68 6.69 -1.09
CA LEU A 36 13.61 5.58 -2.04
C LEU A 36 13.02 4.32 -1.38
N GLN A 37 13.53 3.94 -0.20
CA GLN A 37 13.04 2.80 0.57
C GLN A 37 11.53 2.93 0.86
N LYS A 38 11.09 4.11 1.29
CA LYS A 38 9.67 4.37 1.58
C LYS A 38 8.81 4.37 0.31
N ALA A 39 9.27 5.03 -0.76
CA ALA A 39 8.54 5.09 -2.03
C ALA A 39 8.38 3.71 -2.69
N ILE A 40 9.31 2.77 -2.47
CA ILE A 40 9.16 1.36 -2.87
C ILE A 40 8.15 0.64 -1.96
N MET A 41 8.20 0.88 -0.64
CA MET A 41 7.27 0.28 0.32
C MET A 41 5.81 0.67 0.05
N PHE A 42 5.55 1.85 -0.51
CA PHE A 42 4.21 2.29 -0.93
C PHE A 42 3.47 1.22 -1.76
N TYR A 43 4.14 0.61 -2.75
CA TYR A 43 3.53 -0.42 -3.59
C TYR A 43 3.10 -1.69 -2.81
N GLU A 44 3.69 -1.95 -1.64
CA GLU A 44 3.25 -3.05 -0.77
C GLU A 44 1.88 -2.76 -0.14
N PHE A 45 1.60 -1.48 0.13
CA PHE A 45 0.31 -1.03 0.64
C PHE A 45 -0.78 -0.97 -0.44
N GLN A 46 -0.42 -1.06 -1.72
CA GLN A 46 -1.37 -1.14 -2.82
C GLN A 46 -1.75 -2.59 -3.19
N ARG A 47 -1.09 -3.62 -2.65
CA ARG A 47 -1.30 -5.02 -3.04
C ARG A 47 -2.75 -5.48 -2.83
N SER A 48 -3.37 -6.09 -3.84
CA SER A 48 -4.67 -6.78 -3.75
C SER A 48 -4.48 -8.30 -3.77
N GLY A 49 -5.42 -9.09 -3.26
CA GLY A 49 -5.35 -10.54 -3.21
C GLY A 49 -4.84 -11.07 -1.86
N LYS A 50 -4.36 -12.32 -1.87
CA LYS A 50 -3.79 -12.96 -0.67
C LYS A 50 -2.37 -12.48 -0.42
N LEU A 51 -2.16 -11.78 0.69
CA LEU A 51 -0.87 -11.18 1.02
C LEU A 51 0.13 -12.23 1.53
N PRO A 52 1.44 -12.03 1.32
CA PRO A 52 2.44 -12.98 1.76
C PRO A 52 2.66 -12.89 3.29
N GLU A 53 3.04 -14.01 3.90
CA GLU A 53 3.27 -14.11 5.37
C GLU A 53 4.37 -13.17 5.86
N ASN A 54 5.37 -12.88 5.03
CA ASN A 54 6.51 -12.02 5.34
C ASN A 54 6.23 -10.52 5.12
N LYS A 55 4.96 -10.11 4.99
CA LYS A 55 4.57 -8.70 4.88
C LYS A 55 5.12 -7.90 6.06
N ARG A 56 5.61 -6.69 5.77
CA ARG A 56 6.25 -5.79 6.76
C ARG A 56 5.32 -4.65 7.23
N ASN A 57 4.03 -4.94 7.29
CA ASN A 57 3.00 -4.06 7.85
C ASN A 57 1.90 -4.90 8.51
N ASN A 58 1.13 -4.31 9.43
CA ASN A 58 0.08 -5.02 10.17
C ASN A 58 -1.34 -4.53 9.89
N TRP A 59 -1.52 -3.59 8.95
CA TRP A 59 -2.84 -3.02 8.66
C TRP A 59 -3.40 -3.40 7.29
N ARG A 60 -2.57 -3.93 6.37
CA ARG A 60 -3.08 -4.61 5.18
C ARG A 60 -3.33 -6.09 5.47
N GLY A 61 -4.48 -6.57 5.03
CA GLY A 61 -4.89 -7.98 5.05
C GLY A 61 -5.24 -8.49 3.65
N ASP A 62 -5.64 -9.76 3.59
CA ASP A 62 -6.16 -10.36 2.37
C ASP A 62 -7.42 -9.63 1.90
N SER A 63 -7.49 -9.32 0.60
CA SER A 63 -8.62 -8.58 0.03
C SER A 63 -8.94 -9.06 -1.38
N ALA A 64 -10.18 -8.84 -1.83
CA ALA A 64 -10.63 -9.13 -3.21
C ALA A 64 -10.30 -10.57 -3.69
N LEU A 65 -10.45 -11.55 -2.79
CA LEU A 65 -10.05 -12.96 -3.02
C LEU A 65 -10.87 -13.69 -4.09
N ASN A 66 -11.95 -13.07 -4.57
CA ASN A 66 -12.83 -13.63 -5.62
C ASN A 66 -12.67 -12.90 -6.97
N ASP A 67 -11.67 -12.02 -7.12
CA ASP A 67 -11.40 -11.34 -8.38
C ASP A 67 -11.20 -12.37 -9.51
N GLY A 68 -11.97 -12.25 -10.60
CA GLY A 68 -11.95 -13.18 -11.74
C GLY A 68 -12.97 -14.32 -11.68
N ALA A 69 -13.60 -14.57 -10.53
CA ALA A 69 -14.55 -15.67 -10.37
C ALA A 69 -15.77 -15.54 -11.29
N ASP A 70 -16.17 -14.32 -11.64
CA ASP A 70 -17.24 -14.01 -12.61
C ASP A 70 -16.94 -14.53 -14.02
N ASN A 71 -15.67 -14.83 -14.31
CA ASN A 71 -15.20 -15.39 -15.57
C ASN A 71 -14.57 -16.79 -15.41
N GLY A 72 -14.65 -17.40 -14.23
CA GLY A 72 -14.03 -18.70 -13.94
C GLY A 72 -12.49 -18.66 -13.96
N LEU A 73 -11.88 -17.51 -13.68
CA LEU A 73 -10.44 -17.31 -13.62
C LEU A 73 -10.00 -16.88 -12.22
N ASP A 74 -8.74 -17.11 -11.90
CA ASP A 74 -8.09 -16.42 -10.79
C ASP A 74 -7.47 -15.13 -11.32
N LEU A 75 -8.06 -13.99 -11.00
CA LEU A 75 -7.49 -12.66 -11.26
C LEU A 75 -7.10 -11.95 -9.97
N THR A 76 -6.85 -12.68 -8.87
CA THR A 76 -6.33 -12.12 -7.62
C THR A 76 -4.86 -11.68 -7.76
N GLY A 77 -4.44 -10.69 -6.98
CA GLY A 77 -3.11 -10.08 -7.08
C GLY A 77 -3.15 -8.67 -7.64
N GLY A 78 -1.99 -8.16 -8.04
CA GLY A 78 -1.85 -6.83 -8.61
C GLY A 78 -1.99 -5.71 -7.58
N TRP A 79 -2.08 -4.47 -8.04
CA TRP A 79 -2.22 -3.30 -7.20
C TRP A 79 -3.60 -2.65 -7.35
N TYR A 80 -4.14 -2.16 -6.25
CA TYR A 80 -5.14 -1.09 -6.30
C TYR A 80 -4.50 0.18 -6.88
N ASP A 81 -5.30 0.93 -7.63
CA ASP A 81 -4.77 2.01 -8.45
C ASP A 81 -4.28 3.20 -7.64
N ALA A 82 -5.21 3.80 -6.88
CA ALA A 82 -5.01 5.04 -6.16
C ALA A 82 -5.46 4.90 -4.69
N GLY A 83 -6.27 5.85 -4.21
CA GLY A 83 -7.03 5.72 -2.98
C GLY A 83 -8.26 4.80 -3.05
N ASP A 84 -8.53 4.21 -4.21
CA ASP A 84 -9.65 3.32 -4.52
C ASP A 84 -9.24 1.84 -4.55
N HIS A 85 -10.14 0.95 -4.96
CA HIS A 85 -9.87 -0.49 -5.04
C HIS A 85 -10.11 -1.08 -6.43
N VAL A 86 -10.29 -0.27 -7.46
CA VAL A 86 -10.25 -0.75 -8.85
C VAL A 86 -8.82 -1.10 -9.23
N LYS A 87 -8.66 -2.16 -10.02
CA LYS A 87 -7.38 -2.54 -10.63
C LYS A 87 -7.36 -2.09 -12.09
N PHE A 88 -6.96 -0.85 -12.35
CA PHE A 88 -6.78 -0.34 -13.72
C PHE A 88 -5.42 -0.77 -14.28
N ASN A 89 -5.40 -1.58 -15.35
CA ASN A 89 -4.14 -2.19 -15.78
C ASN A 89 -3.27 -1.25 -16.61
N LEU A 90 -3.83 -0.21 -17.24
CA LEU A 90 -3.03 0.79 -17.97
C LEU A 90 -2.04 1.54 -17.05
N PRO A 91 -2.49 2.26 -16.00
CA PRO A 91 -1.58 2.91 -15.05
C PRO A 91 -0.74 1.91 -14.25
N MET A 92 -1.27 0.73 -13.91
CA MET A 92 -0.50 -0.32 -13.24
C MET A 92 0.67 -0.82 -14.11
N ALA A 93 0.42 -1.11 -15.39
CA ALA A 93 1.45 -1.57 -16.31
C ALA A 93 2.49 -0.46 -16.56
N TYR A 94 2.06 0.79 -16.73
CA TYR A 94 2.96 1.94 -16.78
C TYR A 94 3.87 2.02 -15.55
N ALA A 95 3.30 1.90 -14.34
CA ALA A 95 4.08 1.92 -13.12
C ALA A 95 5.13 0.79 -13.10
N VAL A 96 4.75 -0.42 -13.50
CA VAL A 96 5.69 -1.55 -13.63
C VAL A 96 6.79 -1.26 -14.65
N THR A 97 6.47 -0.74 -15.84
CA THR A 97 7.47 -0.43 -16.86
C THR A 97 8.46 0.62 -16.34
N MET A 98 7.99 1.66 -15.65
CA MET A 98 8.83 2.71 -15.09
C MET A 98 9.73 2.22 -13.94
N LEU A 99 9.20 1.37 -13.05
CA LEU A 99 9.99 0.73 -11.99
C LEU A 99 11.07 -0.19 -12.58
N ALA A 100 10.72 -1.01 -13.58
CA ALA A 100 11.67 -1.85 -14.29
C ALA A 100 12.71 -1.01 -15.05
N TRP A 101 12.31 0.09 -15.68
CA TRP A 101 13.23 1.03 -16.32
C TRP A 101 14.22 1.64 -15.32
N SER A 102 13.74 2.03 -14.14
CA SER A 102 14.64 2.51 -13.09
C SER A 102 15.68 1.47 -12.66
N VAL A 103 15.26 0.21 -12.47
CA VAL A 103 16.20 -0.87 -12.15
C VAL A 103 17.16 -1.14 -13.32
N TYR A 104 16.69 -1.03 -14.57
CA TYR A 104 17.53 -1.15 -15.76
C TYR A 104 18.63 -0.06 -15.80
N GLU A 105 18.31 1.19 -15.46
CA GLU A 105 19.25 2.31 -15.50
C GLU A 105 20.18 2.38 -14.27
N SER A 106 19.72 1.97 -13.09
CA SER A 106 20.41 2.21 -11.81
C SER A 106 20.38 0.98 -10.88
N ARG A 107 20.54 -0.24 -11.41
CA ARG A 107 20.52 -1.48 -10.59
C ARG A 107 21.47 -1.41 -9.39
N ASP A 108 22.67 -0.86 -9.58
CA ASP A 108 23.68 -0.77 -8.52
C ASP A 108 23.23 0.14 -7.36
N ALA A 109 22.46 1.19 -7.64
CA ALA A 109 21.85 2.04 -6.61
C ALA A 109 20.88 1.24 -5.72
N TYR A 110 20.09 0.34 -6.32
CA TYR A 110 19.21 -0.56 -5.58
C TYR A 110 19.97 -1.62 -4.79
N VAL A 111 21.11 -2.10 -5.30
CA VAL A 111 22.00 -3.02 -4.57
C VAL A 111 22.61 -2.32 -3.35
N GLN A 112 23.19 -1.13 -3.55
CA GLN A 112 23.87 -0.36 -2.51
C GLN A 112 22.91 0.09 -1.40
N SER A 113 21.71 0.52 -1.76
CA SER A 113 20.66 0.88 -0.79
C SER A 113 19.97 -0.32 -0.15
N GLY A 114 20.27 -1.55 -0.58
CA GLY A 114 19.58 -2.76 -0.13
C GLY A 114 18.12 -2.85 -0.56
N GLN A 115 17.68 -2.01 -1.51
CA GLN A 115 16.29 -1.95 -1.95
C GLN A 115 15.96 -2.87 -3.14
N LEU A 116 16.97 -3.47 -3.78
CA LEU A 116 16.78 -4.35 -4.94
C LEU A 116 15.78 -5.50 -4.70
N PRO A 117 15.81 -6.23 -3.56
CA PRO A 117 14.85 -7.30 -3.33
C PRO A 117 13.41 -6.79 -3.26
N TYR A 118 13.17 -5.63 -2.65
CA TYR A 118 11.82 -5.08 -2.47
C TYR A 118 11.23 -4.53 -3.77
N ILE A 119 12.02 -3.83 -4.59
CA ILE A 119 11.53 -3.36 -5.89
C ILE A 119 11.27 -4.53 -6.85
N LEU A 120 12.13 -5.56 -6.85
CA LEU A 120 11.88 -6.77 -7.64
C LEU A 120 10.65 -7.53 -7.14
N ASP A 121 10.43 -7.64 -5.82
CA ASP A 121 9.22 -8.26 -5.27
C ASP A 121 7.95 -7.51 -5.69
N ASN A 122 7.98 -6.17 -5.66
CA ASN A 122 6.88 -5.34 -6.16
C ASN A 122 6.62 -5.54 -7.67
N ILE A 123 7.65 -5.47 -8.51
CA ILE A 123 7.51 -5.72 -9.95
C ILE A 123 6.97 -7.14 -10.19
N LYS A 124 7.45 -8.13 -9.42
CA LYS A 124 6.96 -9.52 -9.51
C LYS A 124 5.48 -9.61 -9.16
N TRP A 125 5.05 -8.95 -8.08
CA TRP A 125 3.65 -8.95 -7.64
C TRP A 125 2.66 -8.53 -8.73
N ALA A 126 2.98 -7.43 -9.43
CA ALA A 126 2.14 -6.94 -10.52
C ALA A 126 2.27 -7.79 -11.79
N THR A 127 3.47 -8.28 -12.12
CA THR A 127 3.66 -9.11 -13.32
C THR A 127 3.08 -10.53 -13.18
N ASP A 128 3.07 -11.11 -11.97
CA ASP A 128 2.35 -12.36 -11.68
C ASP A 128 0.84 -12.18 -11.95
N TYR A 129 0.28 -11.01 -11.59
CA TYR A 129 -1.09 -10.66 -11.91
C TYR A 129 -1.31 -10.46 -13.42
N PHE A 130 -0.42 -9.79 -14.14
CA PHE A 130 -0.55 -9.64 -15.59
C PHE A 130 -0.48 -10.98 -16.35
N ILE A 131 0.30 -11.94 -15.85
CA ILE A 131 0.31 -13.32 -16.38
C ILE A 131 -1.08 -13.95 -16.23
N LYS A 132 -1.72 -13.81 -15.06
CA LYS A 132 -3.10 -14.28 -14.83
C LYS A 132 -4.11 -13.60 -15.76
N CYS A 133 -3.95 -12.30 -16.00
CA CYS A 133 -4.79 -11.52 -16.91
C CYS A 133 -4.64 -11.89 -18.38
N HIS A 134 -3.57 -12.60 -18.77
CA HIS A 134 -3.28 -13.01 -20.14
C HIS A 134 -3.39 -14.54 -20.30
N PRO A 135 -4.61 -15.12 -20.24
CA PRO A 135 -4.82 -16.57 -20.26
C PRO A 135 -4.59 -17.21 -21.63
N SER A 136 -4.60 -16.42 -22.71
CA SER A 136 -4.33 -16.89 -24.07
C SER A 136 -3.87 -15.74 -24.98
N PRO A 137 -3.15 -16.00 -26.09
CA PRO A 137 -2.39 -14.98 -26.83
C PRO A 137 -3.13 -13.70 -27.25
N ASN A 138 -4.45 -13.75 -27.45
CA ASN A 138 -5.25 -12.60 -27.89
C ASN A 138 -6.41 -12.28 -26.95
N VAL A 139 -6.26 -12.58 -25.65
CA VAL A 139 -7.25 -12.26 -24.61
C VAL A 139 -6.52 -11.63 -23.43
N TYR A 140 -6.89 -10.40 -23.06
CA TYR A 140 -6.29 -9.71 -21.93
C TYR A 140 -7.34 -9.07 -21.03
N TYR A 141 -7.35 -9.45 -19.76
CA TYR A 141 -8.16 -8.79 -18.73
C TYR A 141 -7.47 -7.52 -18.27
N TYR A 142 -8.06 -6.37 -18.55
CA TYR A 142 -7.42 -5.07 -18.32
C TYR A 142 -7.97 -4.33 -17.10
N GLN A 143 -9.05 -4.84 -16.49
CA GLN A 143 -9.65 -4.21 -15.32
C GLN A 143 -10.41 -5.23 -14.46
N VAL A 144 -10.31 -5.08 -13.14
CA VAL A 144 -11.18 -5.76 -12.18
C VAL A 144 -11.73 -4.73 -11.19
N GLY A 145 -13.06 -4.69 -11.05
CA GLY A 145 -13.79 -3.66 -10.34
C GLY A 145 -14.45 -2.66 -11.31
N ASP A 146 -15.65 -2.22 -10.94
CA ASP A 146 -16.36 -1.14 -11.61
C ASP A 146 -16.12 0.17 -10.85
N GLY A 147 -15.69 1.22 -11.55
CA GLY A 147 -15.32 2.49 -10.91
C GLY A 147 -16.47 3.15 -10.16
N ALA A 148 -17.71 3.08 -10.65
CA ALA A 148 -18.84 3.72 -9.99
C ALA A 148 -19.24 2.97 -8.71
N LEU A 149 -19.32 1.64 -8.78
CA LEU A 149 -19.61 0.80 -7.60
C LEU A 149 -18.53 0.94 -6.53
N ASP A 150 -17.26 0.87 -6.93
CA ASP A 150 -16.13 1.01 -6.02
C ASP A 150 -16.09 2.41 -5.37
N HIS A 151 -16.24 3.46 -6.19
CA HIS A 151 -16.11 4.84 -5.70
C HIS A 151 -17.30 5.29 -4.85
N SER A 152 -18.44 4.59 -4.94
CA SER A 152 -19.62 4.83 -4.10
C SER A 152 -19.47 4.42 -2.64
N TRP A 153 -18.38 3.73 -2.29
CA TRP A 153 -18.09 3.25 -0.95
C TRP A 153 -16.72 3.71 -0.44
N TRP A 154 -16.63 3.97 0.87
CA TRP A 154 -15.41 4.48 1.51
C TRP A 154 -15.02 3.68 2.75
N GLY A 155 -14.36 2.53 2.58
CA GLY A 155 -13.88 1.71 3.70
C GLY A 155 -12.63 0.90 3.32
N PRO A 156 -12.09 0.06 4.20
CA PRO A 156 -10.86 -0.71 3.95
C PRO A 156 -11.07 -1.89 2.98
N ALA A 157 -10.08 -2.15 2.12
CA ALA A 157 -10.17 -3.13 1.03
C ALA A 157 -10.58 -4.56 1.47
N GLU A 158 -10.17 -4.95 2.68
CA GLU A 158 -10.36 -6.29 3.25
C GLU A 158 -11.83 -6.68 3.44
N VAL A 159 -12.74 -5.69 3.48
CA VAL A 159 -14.17 -5.90 3.77
C VAL A 159 -15.10 -5.34 2.68
N MET A 160 -14.61 -5.16 1.46
CA MET A 160 -15.44 -4.83 0.31
C MET A 160 -16.60 -5.82 0.12
N GLN A 161 -17.80 -5.30 -0.13
CA GLN A 161 -19.02 -6.10 -0.33
C GLN A 161 -19.62 -5.97 -1.73
N MET A 162 -19.24 -4.95 -2.49
CA MET A 162 -19.77 -4.72 -3.84
C MET A 162 -19.25 -5.76 -4.83
N PRO A 163 -20.00 -6.05 -5.91
CA PRO A 163 -19.48 -6.83 -7.02
C PRO A 163 -18.25 -6.18 -7.66
N ARG A 164 -17.28 -7.02 -8.05
CA ARG A 164 -16.03 -6.58 -8.69
C ARG A 164 -15.89 -7.27 -10.06
N PRO A 165 -16.60 -6.80 -11.10
CA PRO A 165 -16.60 -7.43 -12.42
C PRO A 165 -15.22 -7.37 -13.08
N SER A 166 -14.90 -8.38 -13.89
CA SER A 166 -13.66 -8.47 -14.65
C SER A 166 -13.90 -8.13 -16.12
N PHE A 167 -13.14 -7.18 -16.66
CA PHE A 167 -13.26 -6.71 -18.04
C PHE A 167 -12.06 -7.10 -18.87
N LYS A 168 -12.30 -7.50 -20.12
CA LYS A 168 -11.27 -7.97 -21.05
C LYS A 168 -11.37 -7.30 -22.40
N VAL A 169 -10.25 -7.33 -23.12
CA VAL A 169 -10.15 -7.06 -24.55
C VAL A 169 -9.72 -8.32 -25.30
N ASP A 170 -10.14 -8.40 -26.57
CA ASP A 170 -9.81 -9.48 -27.49
C ASP A 170 -9.78 -8.96 -28.95
N LEU A 171 -9.65 -9.84 -29.93
CA LEU A 171 -9.60 -9.44 -31.36
C LEU A 171 -10.88 -8.72 -31.83
N THR A 172 -12.02 -8.92 -31.18
CA THR A 172 -13.30 -8.29 -31.54
C THR A 172 -13.59 -7.03 -30.76
N ASN A 173 -13.03 -6.92 -29.55
CA ASN A 173 -13.11 -5.74 -28.68
C ASN A 173 -11.69 -5.33 -28.27
N PRO A 174 -10.94 -4.67 -29.17
CA PRO A 174 -9.51 -4.44 -28.97
C PRO A 174 -9.19 -3.31 -27.98
N GLY A 175 -8.00 -3.37 -27.38
CA GLY A 175 -7.47 -2.41 -26.41
C GLY A 175 -5.97 -2.22 -26.56
N SER A 176 -5.52 -1.78 -27.73
CA SER A 176 -4.11 -1.72 -28.10
C SER A 176 -3.24 -0.92 -27.12
N THR A 177 -3.72 0.21 -26.57
CA THR A 177 -2.98 1.00 -25.56
C THR A 177 -2.62 0.15 -24.35
N VAL A 178 -3.62 -0.39 -23.65
CA VAL A 178 -3.38 -1.14 -22.40
C VAL A 178 -2.63 -2.45 -22.62
N VAL A 179 -2.87 -3.12 -23.76
CA VAL A 179 -2.19 -4.38 -24.12
C VAL A 179 -0.72 -4.12 -24.46
N ALA A 180 -0.42 -3.07 -25.23
CA ALA A 180 0.96 -2.71 -25.56
C ALA A 180 1.74 -2.20 -24.34
N GLU A 181 1.12 -1.40 -23.45
CA GLU A 181 1.78 -1.00 -22.20
C GLU A 181 2.09 -2.22 -21.32
N THR A 182 1.19 -3.21 -21.25
CA THR A 182 1.44 -4.46 -20.52
C THR A 182 2.59 -5.26 -21.19
N ALA A 183 2.66 -5.27 -22.52
CA ALA A 183 3.79 -5.87 -23.23
C ALA A 183 5.12 -5.18 -22.90
N ALA A 184 5.14 -3.85 -22.83
CA ALA A 184 6.29 -3.06 -22.40
C ALA A 184 6.71 -3.40 -20.97
N ALA A 185 5.75 -3.46 -20.04
CA ALA A 185 5.97 -3.80 -18.64
C ALA A 185 6.61 -5.18 -18.49
N MET A 186 6.10 -6.19 -19.19
CA MET A 186 6.65 -7.56 -19.16
C MET A 186 8.01 -7.65 -19.84
N ALA A 187 8.23 -6.96 -20.96
CA ALA A 187 9.51 -6.94 -21.65
C ALA A 187 10.60 -6.27 -20.79
N ALA A 188 10.33 -5.09 -20.24
CA ALA A 188 11.24 -4.39 -19.32
C ALA A 188 11.54 -5.23 -18.08
N SER A 189 10.50 -5.83 -17.49
CA SER A 189 10.63 -6.72 -16.33
C SER A 189 11.50 -7.94 -16.64
N SER A 190 11.37 -8.54 -17.82
CA SER A 190 12.19 -9.68 -18.22
C SER A 190 13.70 -9.36 -18.18
N ILE A 191 14.08 -8.12 -18.53
CA ILE A 191 15.49 -7.67 -18.49
C ILE A 191 16.00 -7.65 -17.06
N VAL A 192 15.24 -7.09 -16.12
CA VAL A 192 15.69 -6.88 -14.74
C VAL A 192 15.63 -8.13 -13.88
N PHE A 193 14.80 -9.11 -14.25
CA PHE A 193 14.77 -10.44 -13.64
C PHE A 193 15.82 -11.40 -14.21
N LYS A 194 16.24 -11.24 -15.46
CA LYS A 194 17.20 -12.17 -16.12
C LYS A 194 18.43 -12.52 -15.26
N PRO A 195 19.06 -11.58 -14.50
CA PRO A 195 20.21 -11.92 -13.65
C PRO A 195 19.89 -12.76 -12.42
N THR A 196 18.66 -12.73 -11.92
CA THR A 196 18.25 -13.36 -10.63
C THR A 196 17.26 -14.51 -10.79
N ASP A 197 16.44 -14.48 -11.84
CA ASP A 197 15.42 -15.46 -12.18
C ASP A 197 15.22 -15.53 -13.72
N PRO A 198 16.11 -16.23 -14.44
CA PRO A 198 16.05 -16.31 -15.90
C PRO A 198 14.84 -17.09 -16.43
N GLU A 199 14.27 -18.02 -15.66
CA GLU A 199 13.09 -18.79 -16.05
C GLU A 199 11.83 -17.91 -16.01
N TYR A 200 11.67 -17.12 -14.94
CA TYR A 200 10.60 -16.14 -14.87
C TYR A 200 10.76 -15.06 -15.94
N ALA A 201 11.98 -14.58 -16.18
CA ALA A 201 12.27 -13.64 -17.26
C ALA A 201 11.84 -14.19 -18.64
N ALA A 202 12.10 -15.48 -18.92
CA ALA A 202 11.65 -16.12 -20.16
C ALA A 202 10.11 -16.19 -20.26
N THR A 203 9.43 -16.46 -19.15
CA THR A 203 7.97 -16.45 -19.06
C THR A 203 7.41 -15.07 -19.39
N LEU A 204 7.94 -14.02 -18.77
CA LEU A 204 7.53 -12.63 -19.02
C LEU A 204 7.75 -12.25 -20.49
N LEU A 205 8.91 -12.58 -21.04
CA LEU A 205 9.22 -12.26 -22.43
C LEU A 205 8.28 -12.96 -23.43
N ARG A 206 7.84 -14.20 -23.13
CA ARG A 206 6.84 -14.89 -23.95
C ARG A 206 5.51 -14.13 -23.97
N HIS A 207 4.96 -13.80 -22.79
CA HIS A 207 3.72 -13.05 -22.72
C HIS A 207 3.85 -11.65 -23.36
N ALA A 208 5.00 -10.97 -23.19
CA ALA A 208 5.26 -9.68 -23.82
C ALA A 208 5.16 -9.74 -25.36
N LYS A 209 5.76 -10.76 -25.98
CA LYS A 209 5.72 -10.94 -27.44
C LYS A 209 4.32 -11.23 -27.96
N GLU A 210 3.57 -12.07 -27.24
CA GLU A 210 2.18 -12.40 -27.56
C GLU A 210 1.27 -11.17 -27.44
N LEU A 211 1.32 -10.44 -26.31
CA LEU A 211 0.55 -9.21 -26.09
C LEU A 211 0.90 -8.13 -27.11
N PHE A 212 2.18 -7.91 -27.40
CA PHE A 212 2.59 -6.95 -28.43
C PHE A 212 2.04 -7.32 -29.80
N THR A 213 2.12 -8.60 -30.18
CA THR A 213 1.56 -9.08 -31.45
C THR A 213 0.06 -8.83 -31.51
N PHE A 214 -0.66 -9.10 -30.42
CA PHE A 214 -2.08 -8.81 -30.30
C PHE A 214 -2.37 -7.31 -30.49
N ALA A 215 -1.70 -6.43 -29.75
CA ALA A 215 -1.91 -4.98 -29.83
C ALA A 215 -1.57 -4.40 -31.21
N ASP A 216 -0.45 -4.82 -31.83
CA ASP A 216 -0.02 -4.35 -33.15
C ASP A 216 -0.90 -4.90 -34.28
N THR A 217 -1.56 -6.04 -34.06
CA THR A 217 -2.54 -6.59 -35.02
C THR A 217 -3.83 -5.79 -34.99
N THR A 218 -4.32 -5.41 -33.81
CA THR A 218 -5.64 -4.77 -33.68
C THR A 218 -5.64 -3.26 -33.87
N ARG A 219 -4.60 -2.56 -33.42
CA ARG A 219 -4.42 -1.09 -33.53
C ARG A 219 -5.71 -0.30 -33.27
N SER A 220 -6.35 -0.56 -32.12
CA SER A 220 -7.62 0.06 -31.75
C SER A 220 -7.89 -0.13 -30.26
N ASP A 221 -8.55 0.86 -29.66
CA ASP A 221 -9.03 0.82 -28.27
C ASP A 221 -10.56 0.69 -28.17
N ALA A 222 -11.23 0.27 -29.24
CA ALA A 222 -12.70 0.25 -29.30
C ALA A 222 -13.38 -0.61 -28.22
N GLY A 223 -12.66 -1.58 -27.63
CA GLY A 223 -13.09 -2.43 -26.52
C GLY A 223 -12.61 -1.99 -25.13
N TYR A 224 -11.68 -1.04 -25.03
CA TYR A 224 -11.17 -0.52 -23.76
C TYR A 224 -12.11 0.55 -23.19
N ARG A 225 -13.25 0.13 -22.63
CA ARG A 225 -14.35 1.04 -22.23
C ARG A 225 -14.57 1.19 -20.74
N ALA A 226 -14.34 0.12 -19.98
CA ALA A 226 -14.62 0.10 -18.53
C ALA A 226 -13.80 1.12 -17.71
N ALA A 227 -12.73 1.67 -18.30
CA ALA A 227 -11.88 2.70 -17.70
C ALA A 227 -12.20 4.13 -18.19
N GLU A 228 -13.19 4.30 -19.08
CA GLU A 228 -13.59 5.61 -19.59
C GLU A 228 -13.99 6.55 -18.45
N GLY A 229 -13.42 7.76 -18.44
CA GLY A 229 -13.63 8.75 -17.37
C GLY A 229 -12.69 8.62 -16.18
N TYR A 230 -11.88 7.56 -16.13
CA TYR A 230 -10.81 7.36 -15.14
C TYR A 230 -9.44 7.38 -15.83
N TYR A 231 -9.20 6.38 -16.68
CA TYR A 231 -7.96 6.19 -17.42
C TYR A 231 -8.27 5.96 -18.91
N SER A 232 -8.99 6.91 -19.51
CA SER A 232 -9.23 6.93 -20.95
C SER A 232 -7.89 7.05 -21.70
N SER A 233 -7.72 6.28 -22.78
CA SER A 233 -6.59 6.48 -23.71
C SER A 233 -6.85 7.77 -24.51
N HIS A 234 -6.06 8.82 -24.23
CA HIS A 234 -6.17 10.12 -24.87
C HIS A 234 -5.12 10.33 -25.97
N SER A 235 -3.88 9.90 -25.77
CA SER A 235 -2.82 9.94 -26.79
C SER A 235 -3.01 8.91 -27.91
N GLY A 236 -3.80 7.87 -27.67
CA GLY A 236 -3.97 6.73 -28.56
C GLY A 236 -3.01 5.60 -28.20
N PHE A 237 -2.75 4.70 -29.15
CA PHE A 237 -1.97 3.46 -28.92
C PHE A 237 -0.61 3.43 -29.62
N TYR A 238 -0.29 4.43 -30.46
CA TYR A 238 0.93 4.40 -31.27
C TYR A 238 2.19 4.70 -30.45
N ASP A 239 2.07 5.49 -29.39
CA ASP A 239 3.17 5.71 -28.46
C ASP A 239 3.44 4.46 -27.60
N GLU A 240 2.43 3.68 -27.21
CA GLU A 240 2.58 2.38 -26.54
C GLU A 240 3.18 1.33 -27.47
N LEU A 241 2.74 1.26 -28.73
CA LEU A 241 3.33 0.33 -29.69
C LEU A 241 4.80 0.65 -29.93
N THR A 242 5.15 1.94 -29.98
CA THR A 242 6.55 2.38 -30.06
C THR A 242 7.32 1.97 -28.80
N TRP A 243 6.76 2.25 -27.64
CA TRP A 243 7.33 1.95 -26.33
C TRP A 243 7.58 0.45 -26.10
N ALA A 244 6.57 -0.38 -26.36
CA ALA A 244 6.66 -1.83 -26.25
C ALA A 244 7.67 -2.41 -27.25
N SER A 245 7.72 -1.88 -28.47
CA SER A 245 8.72 -2.28 -29.47
C SER A 245 10.14 -1.99 -28.98
N ILE A 246 10.39 -0.83 -28.37
CA ILE A 246 11.70 -0.49 -27.81
C ILE A 246 12.09 -1.46 -26.70
N TRP A 247 11.18 -1.76 -25.76
CA TRP A 247 11.47 -2.70 -24.67
C TRP A 247 11.68 -4.13 -25.16
N LEU A 248 10.91 -4.57 -26.16
CA LEU A 248 11.12 -5.87 -26.79
C LEU A 248 12.47 -5.93 -27.52
N TYR A 249 12.87 -4.87 -28.22
CA TYR A 249 14.22 -4.78 -28.78
C TYR A 249 15.29 -4.90 -27.69
N LEU A 250 15.19 -4.14 -26.60
CA LEU A 250 16.14 -4.21 -25.49
C LEU A 250 16.19 -5.59 -24.83
N ALA A 251 15.05 -6.29 -24.73
CA ALA A 251 14.98 -7.62 -24.13
C ALA A 251 15.51 -8.75 -25.04
N THR A 252 15.40 -8.58 -26.37
CA THR A 252 15.65 -9.66 -27.34
C THR A 252 16.89 -9.45 -28.21
N GLY A 253 17.28 -8.21 -28.47
CA GLY A 253 18.23 -7.84 -29.52
C GLY A 253 17.70 -8.02 -30.94
N ASP A 254 16.41 -8.32 -31.12
CA ASP A 254 15.81 -8.50 -32.44
C ASP A 254 15.52 -7.14 -33.09
N GLN A 255 16.29 -6.84 -34.14
CA GLN A 255 16.24 -5.58 -34.88
C GLN A 255 14.83 -5.28 -35.44
N SER A 256 14.01 -6.30 -35.68
CA SER A 256 12.65 -6.13 -36.22
C SER A 256 11.75 -5.30 -35.29
N TYR A 257 11.97 -5.36 -33.97
CA TYR A 257 11.26 -4.50 -33.01
C TYR A 257 11.76 -3.06 -33.05
N LEU A 258 13.06 -2.81 -33.21
CA LEU A 258 13.58 -1.44 -33.36
C LEU A 258 13.06 -0.80 -34.65
N ASP A 259 13.10 -1.54 -35.76
CA ASP A 259 12.56 -1.09 -37.04
C ASP A 259 11.05 -0.77 -36.93
N LYS A 260 10.32 -1.60 -36.18
CA LYS A 260 8.90 -1.37 -35.90
C LYS A 260 8.69 -0.10 -35.07
N ALA A 261 9.46 0.11 -34.00
CA ALA A 261 9.39 1.31 -33.17
C ALA A 261 9.53 2.58 -34.03
N GLU A 262 10.54 2.62 -34.92
CA GLU A 262 10.73 3.76 -35.82
C GLU A 262 9.62 3.90 -36.87
N SER A 263 9.01 2.79 -37.29
CA SER A 263 7.94 2.79 -38.31
C SER A 263 6.66 3.50 -37.87
N TYR A 264 6.44 3.68 -36.56
CA TYR A 264 5.27 4.38 -36.03
C TYR A 264 5.41 5.90 -36.01
N GLU A 265 6.59 6.46 -36.34
CA GLU A 265 6.85 7.90 -36.37
C GLU A 265 5.77 8.75 -37.07
N PRO A 266 5.21 8.34 -38.23
CA PRO A 266 4.17 9.12 -38.90
C PRO A 266 2.89 9.32 -38.07
N HIS A 267 2.69 8.49 -37.05
CA HIS A 267 1.53 8.52 -36.16
C HIS A 267 1.80 9.18 -34.80
N TRP A 268 3.06 9.51 -34.50
CA TRP A 268 3.39 10.21 -33.26
C TRP A 268 2.76 11.60 -33.22
N GLU A 269 2.33 12.00 -32.02
CA GLU A 269 1.70 13.29 -31.77
C GLU A 269 2.60 14.45 -32.22
N ARG A 270 2.00 15.46 -32.84
CA ARG A 270 2.67 16.68 -33.28
C ARG A 270 2.25 17.86 -32.42
N GLU A 271 3.20 18.75 -32.16
CA GLU A 271 2.92 19.98 -31.45
C GLU A 271 1.90 20.81 -32.24
N ARG A 272 0.84 21.27 -31.56
CA ARG A 272 -0.34 21.85 -32.21
C ARG A 272 0.03 22.99 -33.16
N GLY A 273 -0.39 22.86 -34.42
CA GLY A 273 -0.17 23.87 -35.46
C GLY A 273 1.25 23.86 -36.05
N THR A 274 2.06 22.83 -35.77
CA THR A 274 3.41 22.66 -36.33
C THR A 274 3.59 21.25 -36.89
N THR A 275 4.76 20.99 -37.47
CA THR A 275 5.21 19.64 -37.87
C THR A 275 6.17 19.00 -36.87
N LEU A 276 6.50 19.69 -35.78
CA LEU A 276 7.39 19.18 -34.75
C LEU A 276 6.71 18.05 -33.99
N ILE A 277 7.49 17.04 -33.59
CA ILE A 277 7.05 16.07 -32.59
C ILE A 277 6.64 16.82 -31.31
N SER A 278 5.51 16.42 -30.73
CA SER A 278 4.99 16.96 -29.47
C SER A 278 6.09 17.04 -28.42
N TYR A 279 6.22 18.17 -27.75
CA TYR A 279 7.26 18.41 -26.75
C TYR A 279 6.74 19.08 -25.47
N SER A 280 5.53 19.64 -25.50
CA SER A 280 4.98 20.48 -24.43
C SER A 280 4.14 19.75 -23.36
N TRP A 281 3.99 18.42 -23.45
CA TRP A 281 3.33 17.59 -22.43
C TRP A 281 4.35 16.83 -21.56
N ALA A 282 3.98 15.70 -20.97
CA ALA A 282 4.81 14.86 -20.10
C ALA A 282 4.76 13.37 -20.44
N HIS A 283 5.80 12.65 -20.03
CA HIS A 283 5.73 11.19 -19.93
C HIS A 283 4.80 10.81 -18.77
N CYS A 284 3.81 9.97 -19.04
CA CYS A 284 2.86 9.49 -18.04
C CYS A 284 2.20 8.18 -18.47
N TRP A 285 1.24 7.70 -17.68
CA TRP A 285 0.48 6.49 -17.98
C TRP A 285 -0.25 6.54 -19.32
N ASP A 286 -0.60 7.74 -19.80
CA ASP A 286 -1.28 7.94 -21.08
C ASP A 286 -0.28 8.13 -22.23
N ASN A 287 0.78 8.92 -22.07
CA ASN A 287 1.68 9.24 -23.18
C ASN A 287 3.14 8.77 -22.96
N LYS A 288 3.59 7.80 -23.77
CA LYS A 288 4.91 7.17 -23.71
C LYS A 288 5.93 7.73 -24.71
N LEU A 289 5.53 8.71 -25.51
CA LEU A 289 6.36 9.23 -26.61
C LEU A 289 7.70 9.76 -26.10
N TYR A 290 7.71 10.50 -24.99
CA TYR A 290 8.93 11.13 -24.47
C TYR A 290 9.99 10.13 -23.98
N GLY A 291 9.57 9.11 -23.23
CA GLY A 291 10.45 7.99 -22.86
C GLY A 291 10.95 7.23 -24.09
N SER A 292 10.08 7.04 -25.08
CA SER A 292 10.43 6.39 -26.35
C SER A 292 11.50 7.16 -27.12
N LEU A 293 11.36 8.49 -27.26
CA LEU A 293 12.34 9.35 -27.91
C LEU A 293 13.69 9.31 -27.20
N LEU A 294 13.69 9.32 -25.87
CA LEU A 294 14.89 9.19 -25.05
C LEU A 294 15.61 7.86 -25.33
N LEU A 295 14.88 6.74 -25.24
CA LEU A 295 15.47 5.42 -25.46
C LEU A 295 15.94 5.25 -26.91
N LEU A 296 15.17 5.69 -27.90
CA LEU A 296 15.60 5.67 -29.31
C LEU A 296 16.85 6.50 -29.55
N ALA A 297 16.98 7.67 -28.90
CA ALA A 297 18.19 8.47 -28.96
C ALA A 297 19.39 7.68 -28.42
N LYS A 298 19.25 7.04 -27.24
CA LYS A 298 20.30 6.21 -26.62
C LYS A 298 20.69 5.00 -27.48
N ILE A 299 19.70 4.31 -28.05
CA ILE A 299 19.88 3.09 -28.85
C ILE A 299 20.55 3.39 -30.19
N THR A 300 20.08 4.43 -30.89
CA THR A 300 20.46 4.66 -32.30
C THR A 300 21.53 5.74 -32.48
N GLY A 301 21.66 6.65 -31.51
CA GLY A 301 22.51 7.84 -31.63
C GLY A 301 22.05 8.85 -32.68
N LYS A 302 20.89 8.65 -33.33
CA LYS A 302 20.38 9.52 -34.41
C LYS A 302 20.07 10.91 -33.87
N SER A 303 20.54 11.95 -34.57
CA SER A 303 20.33 13.36 -34.21
C SER A 303 18.84 13.73 -34.14
N TYR A 304 17.99 13.09 -34.95
CA TYR A 304 16.54 13.30 -34.93
C TYR A 304 15.95 13.07 -33.53
N TYR A 305 16.16 11.88 -32.95
CA TYR A 305 15.60 11.56 -31.64
C TYR A 305 16.23 12.39 -30.53
N LYS A 306 17.54 12.67 -30.60
CA LYS A 306 18.22 13.59 -29.66
C LYS A 306 17.55 14.96 -29.67
N GLN A 307 17.30 15.52 -30.85
CA GLN A 307 16.64 16.81 -30.98
C GLN A 307 15.22 16.77 -30.40
N CYS A 308 14.44 15.72 -30.69
CA CYS A 308 13.09 15.59 -30.15
C CYS A 308 13.06 15.52 -28.61
N ILE A 309 13.89 14.68 -27.99
CA ILE A 309 13.94 14.59 -26.52
C ILE A 309 14.52 15.87 -25.90
N GLU A 310 15.51 16.51 -26.53
CA GLU A 310 16.04 17.78 -26.05
C GLU A 310 15.04 18.92 -26.17
N ASN A 311 14.23 19.01 -27.24
CA ASN A 311 13.16 20.00 -27.34
C ASN A 311 12.19 19.90 -26.16
N HIS A 312 11.86 18.66 -25.77
CA HIS A 312 11.01 18.38 -24.63
C HIS A 312 11.69 18.74 -23.30
N LEU A 313 12.88 18.25 -23.03
CA LEU A 313 13.60 18.58 -21.78
C LEU A 313 13.93 20.08 -21.70
N ASP A 314 14.20 20.74 -22.82
CA ASP A 314 14.40 22.19 -22.88
C ASP A 314 13.09 22.92 -22.55
N TYR A 315 11.93 22.51 -23.09
CA TYR A 315 10.62 23.06 -22.69
C TYR A 315 10.37 22.96 -21.18
N TRP A 316 10.74 21.83 -20.56
CA TRP A 316 10.64 21.60 -19.12
C TRP A 316 11.65 22.37 -18.28
N THR A 317 12.73 22.90 -18.88
CA THR A 317 13.83 23.52 -18.14
C THR A 317 14.08 24.98 -18.51
N VAL A 318 14.68 25.26 -19.65
CA VAL A 318 15.09 26.61 -20.10
C VAL A 318 14.09 27.27 -21.04
N GLY A 319 13.09 26.52 -21.49
CA GLY A 319 12.16 26.87 -22.55
C GLY A 319 12.66 26.44 -23.93
N PHE A 320 11.70 26.13 -24.81
CA PHE A 320 11.95 25.80 -26.21
C PHE A 320 10.94 26.55 -27.10
N ASN A 321 11.43 27.11 -28.20
CA ASN A 321 10.64 27.83 -29.21
C ASN A 321 9.69 28.90 -28.61
N GLY A 322 10.20 29.70 -27.65
CA GLY A 322 9.45 30.78 -27.00
C GLY A 322 8.43 30.32 -25.95
N SER A 323 8.35 29.02 -25.66
CA SER A 323 7.45 28.45 -24.65
C SER A 323 8.23 27.69 -23.58
N ARG A 324 7.69 27.61 -22.37
CA ARG A 324 8.27 26.90 -21.23
C ARG A 324 7.14 26.41 -20.34
N VAL A 325 7.31 25.25 -19.71
CA VAL A 325 6.35 24.80 -18.67
C VAL A 325 6.21 25.88 -17.59
N GLN A 326 5.02 26.02 -17.02
CA GLN A 326 4.81 26.95 -15.92
C GLN A 326 5.68 26.54 -14.73
N TYR A 327 6.23 27.53 -14.03
CA TYR A 327 6.91 27.32 -12.75
C TYR A 327 6.17 28.05 -11.65
N THR A 328 5.96 27.37 -10.52
CA THR A 328 5.43 28.00 -9.31
C THR A 328 6.46 28.97 -8.70
N PRO A 329 6.05 29.91 -7.84
CA PRO A 329 6.96 30.80 -7.13
C PRO A 329 8.12 30.10 -6.39
N LYS A 330 7.91 28.89 -5.85
CA LYS A 330 8.94 28.10 -5.17
C LYS A 330 9.67 27.09 -6.07
N GLY A 331 9.41 27.09 -7.39
CA GLY A 331 10.24 26.40 -8.37
C GLY A 331 9.80 24.98 -8.77
N LEU A 332 8.55 24.59 -8.51
CA LEU A 332 7.95 23.39 -9.10
C LEU A 332 7.62 23.65 -10.57
N ALA A 333 8.03 22.75 -11.47
CA ALA A 333 7.55 22.70 -12.83
C ALA A 333 6.11 22.16 -12.84
N TYR A 334 5.16 23.04 -13.07
CA TYR A 334 3.74 22.80 -12.91
C TYR A 334 3.08 22.66 -14.29
N LEU A 335 2.71 21.43 -14.64
CA LEU A 335 2.05 21.13 -15.91
C LEU A 335 0.52 21.20 -15.78
N ASP A 336 -0.01 20.50 -14.79
CA ASP A 336 -1.44 20.34 -14.56
C ASP A 336 -1.74 20.32 -13.06
N ARG A 337 -2.99 20.60 -12.70
CA ARG A 337 -3.44 20.57 -11.30
C ARG A 337 -3.48 19.15 -10.75
N TRP A 338 -3.81 18.16 -11.58
CA TRP A 338 -3.86 16.76 -11.18
C TRP A 338 -2.47 16.14 -11.21
N GLY A 339 -1.94 15.78 -10.05
CA GLY A 339 -0.63 15.11 -9.96
C GLY A 339 0.50 15.98 -10.47
N SER A 340 0.55 17.25 -10.07
CA SER A 340 1.62 18.19 -10.43
C SER A 340 3.00 17.64 -10.08
N LEU A 341 3.14 17.01 -8.90
CA LEU A 341 4.38 16.36 -8.47
C LEU A 341 4.69 15.08 -9.25
N ARG A 342 3.68 14.29 -9.61
CA ARG A 342 3.84 13.11 -10.48
C ARG A 342 4.50 13.48 -11.80
N TYR A 343 4.01 14.55 -12.44
CA TYR A 343 4.60 15.00 -13.69
C TYR A 343 6.02 15.52 -13.47
N ALA A 344 6.24 16.45 -12.54
CA ALA A 344 7.55 17.03 -12.30
C ALA A 344 8.63 15.98 -11.95
N THR A 345 8.29 14.99 -11.12
CA THR A 345 9.23 13.94 -10.70
C THR A 345 9.47 12.89 -11.80
N THR A 346 8.48 12.58 -12.63
CA THR A 346 8.68 11.73 -13.81
C THR A 346 9.61 12.40 -14.83
N GLN A 347 9.44 13.70 -15.05
CA GLN A 347 10.30 14.47 -15.92
C GLN A 347 11.72 14.61 -15.36
N ALA A 348 11.86 14.69 -14.03
CA ALA A 348 13.16 14.64 -13.35
C ALA A 348 13.89 13.31 -13.58
N PHE A 349 13.16 12.19 -13.62
CA PHE A 349 13.74 10.90 -13.96
C PHE A 349 14.24 10.87 -15.41
N LEU A 350 13.41 11.24 -16.39
CA LEU A 350 13.82 11.31 -17.80
C LEU A 350 15.04 12.23 -18.01
N ALA A 351 15.02 13.42 -17.39
CA ALA A 351 16.12 14.37 -17.43
C ALA A 351 17.42 13.77 -16.89
N SER A 352 17.35 13.03 -15.78
CA SER A 352 18.52 12.36 -15.18
C SER A 352 19.07 11.27 -16.10
N VAL A 353 18.21 10.41 -16.65
CA VAL A 353 18.63 9.33 -17.55
C VAL A 353 19.28 9.88 -18.81
N TYR A 354 18.69 10.92 -19.43
CA TYR A 354 19.28 11.53 -20.63
C TYR A 354 20.60 12.23 -20.32
N ALA A 355 20.69 12.95 -19.20
CA ALA A 355 21.90 13.68 -18.81
C ALA A 355 23.07 12.78 -18.37
N ASP A 356 22.82 11.53 -18.01
CA ASP A 356 23.86 10.53 -17.73
C ASP A 356 24.39 9.86 -19.00
N TRP A 357 23.63 9.92 -20.10
CA TRP A 357 24.06 9.36 -21.36
C TRP A 357 25.12 10.24 -22.02
N SER A 358 26.23 9.64 -22.45
CA SER A 358 27.35 10.33 -23.11
C SER A 358 26.99 11.03 -24.42
N GLY A 359 25.82 10.73 -24.99
CA GLY A 359 25.30 11.37 -26.19
C GLY A 359 24.58 12.70 -25.95
N CYS A 360 24.33 13.09 -24.69
CA CYS A 360 23.79 14.38 -24.29
C CYS A 360 24.90 15.45 -24.28
N ASP A 361 24.59 16.65 -24.76
CA ASP A 361 25.50 17.79 -24.67
C ASP A 361 25.86 18.10 -23.19
N PRO A 362 27.14 18.26 -22.83
CA PRO A 362 27.53 18.48 -21.44
C PRO A 362 26.91 19.71 -20.77
N ALA A 363 26.64 20.79 -21.51
CA ALA A 363 26.00 21.98 -20.94
C ALA A 363 24.52 21.72 -20.67
N LYS A 364 23.82 21.03 -21.59
CA LYS A 364 22.44 20.56 -21.36
C LYS A 364 22.34 19.56 -20.22
N ALA A 365 23.28 18.61 -20.14
CA ALA A 365 23.35 17.62 -19.06
C ALA A 365 23.42 18.28 -17.68
N ALA A 366 24.17 19.37 -17.54
CA ALA A 366 24.23 20.13 -16.29
C ALA A 366 22.86 20.73 -15.91
N VAL A 367 22.17 21.35 -16.88
CA VAL A 367 20.82 21.92 -16.69
C VAL A 367 19.81 20.84 -16.29
N TYR A 368 19.81 19.71 -16.99
CA TYR A 368 18.89 18.60 -16.74
C TYR A 368 19.12 17.95 -15.38
N LYS A 369 20.38 17.80 -14.95
CA LYS A 369 20.74 17.31 -13.61
C LYS A 369 20.29 18.28 -12.51
N GLU A 370 20.45 19.58 -12.72
CA GLU A 370 20.00 20.59 -11.77
C GLU A 370 18.47 20.63 -11.67
N PHE A 371 17.78 20.56 -12.81
CA PHE A 371 16.32 20.44 -12.87
C PHE A 371 15.84 19.24 -12.06
N ALA A 372 16.40 18.05 -12.33
CA ALA A 372 15.98 16.83 -11.66
C ALA A 372 16.14 16.93 -10.14
N LYS A 373 17.29 17.43 -9.66
CA LYS A 373 17.50 17.64 -8.22
C LYS A 373 16.48 18.62 -7.64
N LYS A 374 16.23 19.75 -8.29
CA LYS A 374 15.25 20.75 -7.80
C LYS A 374 13.84 20.20 -7.68
N GLN A 375 13.39 19.39 -8.64
CA GLN A 375 12.04 18.82 -8.60
C GLN A 375 11.90 17.73 -7.53
N VAL A 376 12.92 16.87 -7.36
CA VAL A 376 12.92 15.88 -6.28
C VAL A 376 13.00 16.58 -4.92
N ASP A 377 13.89 17.55 -4.76
CA ASP A 377 14.01 18.33 -3.52
C ASP A 377 12.72 19.09 -3.19
N TYR A 378 11.97 19.55 -4.20
CA TYR A 378 10.64 20.13 -3.98
C TYR A 378 9.69 19.13 -3.33
N ALA A 379 9.59 17.91 -3.88
CA ALA A 379 8.75 16.85 -3.34
C ALA A 379 9.19 16.43 -1.92
N LEU A 380 10.50 16.41 -1.65
CA LEU A 380 11.06 16.01 -0.35
C LEU A 380 11.03 17.11 0.72
N GLY A 381 11.01 18.38 0.30
CA GLY A 381 10.54 19.48 1.11
C GLY A 381 11.33 20.78 1.11
N SER A 382 11.94 21.14 -0.01
CA SER A 382 12.64 22.43 -0.19
C SER A 382 11.73 23.65 0.06
N THR A 383 10.41 23.45 -0.01
CA THR A 383 9.39 24.46 0.31
C THR A 383 9.16 24.68 1.81
N GLY A 384 9.84 23.91 2.66
CA GLY A 384 9.70 23.91 4.13
C GLY A 384 8.88 22.74 4.70
N ARG A 385 8.32 21.89 3.84
CA ARG A 385 7.52 20.69 4.18
C ARG A 385 7.62 19.62 3.10
N SER A 386 7.55 18.35 3.48
CA SER A 386 7.52 17.19 2.59
C SER A 386 6.14 17.01 1.94
N PHE A 387 6.11 16.45 0.73
CA PHE A 387 4.92 15.94 0.04
C PHE A 387 4.90 14.41 -0.05
N VAL A 388 5.79 13.73 0.67
CA VAL A 388 5.85 12.27 0.75
C VAL A 388 5.36 11.84 2.13
N VAL A 389 4.28 11.05 2.16
CA VAL A 389 3.65 10.59 3.40
C VAL A 389 4.68 9.83 4.26
N GLY A 390 4.77 10.19 5.53
CA GLY A 390 5.69 9.56 6.49
C GLY A 390 7.17 9.86 6.27
N PHE A 391 7.55 10.84 5.45
CA PHE A 391 8.95 11.24 5.22
C PHE A 391 9.19 12.72 5.51
N GLY A 392 10.34 13.05 6.10
CA GLY A 392 10.81 14.44 6.24
C GLY A 392 9.96 15.30 7.18
N LYS A 393 10.02 16.61 6.98
CA LYS A 393 9.37 17.61 7.84
C LYS A 393 7.93 17.86 7.42
N ASN A 394 6.98 17.79 8.36
CA ASN A 394 5.55 18.09 8.12
C ASN A 394 4.95 17.39 6.87
N PRO A 395 5.08 16.05 6.74
CA PRO A 395 4.51 15.32 5.61
C PRO A 395 2.97 15.34 5.64
N PRO A 396 2.32 15.02 4.51
CA PRO A 396 0.87 14.78 4.47
C PRO A 396 0.47 13.67 5.44
N ARG A 397 -0.64 13.87 6.15
CA ARG A 397 -1.23 12.90 7.09
C ARG A 397 -2.58 12.38 6.61
N ASN A 398 -3.25 13.07 5.70
CA ASN A 398 -4.60 12.73 5.24
C ASN A 398 -4.67 12.55 3.71
N PRO A 399 -3.85 11.65 3.12
CA PRO A 399 -3.95 11.35 1.69
C PRO A 399 -5.35 10.78 1.39
N HIS A 400 -5.91 11.10 0.22
CA HIS A 400 -7.19 10.55 -0.24
C HIS A 400 -7.01 9.05 -0.50
N HIS A 401 -7.14 8.23 0.55
CA HIS A 401 -6.91 6.79 0.43
C HIS A 401 -7.77 6.00 1.41
N ARG A 402 -8.65 5.16 0.87
CA ARG A 402 -9.66 4.38 1.62
C ARG A 402 -9.07 3.53 2.74
N THR A 403 -8.13 2.65 2.42
CA THR A 403 -7.57 1.71 3.42
C THR A 403 -6.65 2.39 4.42
N ALA A 404 -5.88 3.43 4.05
CA ALA A 404 -5.10 4.21 5.01
C ALA A 404 -5.99 5.05 5.95
N HIS A 405 -7.09 5.60 5.43
CA HIS A 405 -8.11 6.27 6.25
C HIS A 405 -8.79 5.29 7.20
N SER A 406 -9.17 4.11 6.69
CA SER A 406 -9.72 2.98 7.45
C SER A 406 -10.99 3.37 8.23
N SER A 407 -11.92 4.00 7.49
CA SER A 407 -13.26 4.32 8.02
C SER A 407 -14.01 3.03 8.32
N TRP A 408 -14.55 2.93 9.53
CA TRP A 408 -15.46 1.85 9.91
C TRP A 408 -16.91 2.14 9.54
N SER A 409 -17.30 3.42 9.41
CA SER A 409 -18.68 3.86 9.18
C SER A 409 -19.00 4.18 7.72
N ALA A 410 -18.06 3.92 6.81
CA ALA A 410 -18.12 4.27 5.39
C ALA A 410 -18.22 5.77 5.11
N LEU A 411 -17.62 6.60 5.97
CA LEU A 411 -17.65 8.06 5.88
C LEU A 411 -16.24 8.64 5.80
N MET A 412 -16.00 9.55 4.86
CA MET A 412 -14.74 10.31 4.77
C MET A 412 -14.50 11.25 5.95
N THR A 413 -15.54 11.57 6.72
CA THR A 413 -15.46 12.44 7.89
C THR A 413 -15.21 11.66 9.19
N GLU A 414 -15.20 10.33 9.14
CA GLU A 414 -15.03 9.49 10.33
C GLU A 414 -14.08 8.31 10.03
N PRO A 415 -12.92 8.24 10.71
CA PRO A 415 -12.37 9.22 11.66
C PRO A 415 -11.99 10.57 11.02
N ALA A 416 -11.63 11.56 11.85
CA ALA A 416 -11.23 12.88 11.35
C ALA A 416 -9.84 12.91 10.67
N GLU A 417 -8.99 11.94 11.01
CA GLU A 417 -7.66 11.76 10.43
C GLU A 417 -7.49 10.30 10.00
N CYS A 418 -6.59 10.04 9.04
CA CYS A 418 -6.24 8.67 8.68
C CYS A 418 -5.69 7.88 9.88
N ARG A 419 -6.11 6.62 10.00
CA ARG A 419 -5.66 5.71 11.07
C ARG A 419 -4.28 5.12 10.80
N HIS A 420 -3.89 5.04 9.54
CA HIS A 420 -2.62 4.45 9.11
C HIS A 420 -1.77 5.48 8.36
N ILE A 421 -0.45 5.32 8.48
CA ILE A 421 0.51 6.11 7.73
C ILE A 421 0.80 5.37 6.42
N LEU A 422 0.35 5.91 5.29
CA LEU A 422 0.61 5.37 3.95
C LEU A 422 2.04 5.70 3.49
N VAL A 423 3.03 5.12 4.18
CA VAL A 423 4.44 5.49 4.06
C VAL A 423 4.91 5.47 2.60
N GLY A 424 5.55 6.57 2.19
CA GLY A 424 6.20 6.69 0.89
C GLY A 424 5.30 7.15 -0.26
N ALA A 425 3.99 7.28 -0.04
CA ALA A 425 3.10 7.80 -1.06
C ALA A 425 3.42 9.27 -1.37
N LEU A 426 3.62 9.59 -2.65
CA LEU A 426 3.73 10.95 -3.16
C LEU A 426 2.30 11.47 -3.43
N VAL A 427 1.90 12.53 -2.74
CA VAL A 427 0.60 13.17 -3.02
C VAL A 427 0.64 13.94 -4.33
N GLY A 428 -0.54 14.24 -4.90
CA GLY A 428 -0.65 14.97 -6.16
C GLY A 428 0.13 16.28 -6.19
N GLY A 429 0.14 17.02 -5.09
CA GLY A 429 0.97 18.20 -4.89
C GLY A 429 0.20 19.51 -4.82
N PRO A 430 0.91 20.64 -4.73
CA PRO A 430 0.30 21.96 -4.64
C PRO A 430 -0.29 22.41 -5.98
N ASP A 431 -1.08 23.47 -5.91
CA ASP A 431 -1.51 24.24 -7.08
C ASP A 431 -0.36 25.07 -7.70
N GLY A 432 -0.66 25.78 -8.78
CA GLY A 432 0.31 26.61 -9.52
C GLY A 432 0.91 27.79 -8.73
N SER A 433 0.50 27.99 -7.48
CA SER A 433 0.99 29.04 -6.57
C SER A 433 1.69 28.50 -5.32
N ASP A 434 2.02 27.21 -5.29
CA ASP A 434 2.58 26.48 -4.13
C ASP A 434 1.61 26.32 -2.95
N SER A 435 0.31 26.56 -3.16
CA SER A 435 -0.71 26.36 -2.14
C SER A 435 -1.08 24.89 -2.05
N TYR A 436 -1.10 24.37 -0.82
CA TYR A 436 -1.43 22.98 -0.52
C TYR A 436 -2.06 22.89 0.86
N VAL A 437 -3.17 22.15 0.94
CA VAL A 437 -3.89 21.86 2.18
C VAL A 437 -4.01 20.34 2.31
N ASP A 438 -3.57 19.81 3.44
CA ASP A 438 -3.66 18.38 3.73
C ASP A 438 -5.09 18.02 4.16
N ARG A 439 -5.92 17.63 3.20
CA ARG A 439 -7.32 17.26 3.37
C ARG A 439 -7.65 15.98 2.62
N LEU A 440 -8.34 15.06 3.29
CA LEU A 440 -8.79 13.80 2.72
C LEU A 440 -9.71 13.98 1.51
N ASP A 441 -10.55 15.02 1.52
CA ASP A 441 -11.54 15.29 0.47
C ASP A 441 -11.00 16.11 -0.72
N ASP A 442 -9.75 16.57 -0.67
CA ASP A 442 -9.07 17.22 -1.79
C ASP A 442 -8.34 16.17 -2.66
N TYR A 443 -9.11 15.40 -3.42
CA TYR A 443 -8.59 14.39 -4.34
C TYR A 443 -7.74 14.98 -5.49
N GLN A 444 -7.60 16.30 -5.62
CA GLN A 444 -6.71 16.89 -6.64
C GLN A 444 -5.29 17.01 -6.09
N CYS A 445 -5.17 17.54 -4.87
CA CYS A 445 -3.87 17.79 -4.24
C CYS A 445 -3.38 16.61 -3.39
N ASN A 446 -4.31 15.83 -2.82
CA ASN A 446 -4.05 14.79 -1.81
C ASN A 446 -4.28 13.35 -2.29
N GLU A 447 -4.68 13.14 -3.55
CA GLU A 447 -4.67 11.82 -4.17
C GLU A 447 -3.26 11.24 -4.24
N VAL A 448 -3.18 9.92 -4.17
CA VAL A 448 -1.97 9.12 -4.27
C VAL A 448 -2.24 7.98 -5.24
N ALA A 449 -1.28 7.61 -6.07
CA ALA A 449 -1.48 6.56 -7.08
C ALA A 449 -0.20 5.81 -7.42
N ASN A 450 -0.36 4.60 -7.96
CA ASN A 450 0.75 3.78 -8.43
C ASN A 450 1.65 4.52 -9.45
N ASP A 451 1.06 5.33 -10.33
CA ASP A 451 1.73 6.09 -11.38
C ASP A 451 2.42 7.34 -10.82
N TYR A 452 1.90 7.91 -9.72
CA TYR A 452 2.49 9.07 -9.04
C TYR A 452 3.88 8.72 -8.49
N ASN A 453 4.01 7.52 -7.91
CA ASN A 453 5.27 7.06 -7.36
C ASN A 453 6.24 6.51 -8.42
N ALA A 454 5.78 6.20 -9.63
CA ALA A 454 6.57 5.41 -10.59
C ALA A 454 7.82 6.13 -11.10
N GLY A 455 7.64 7.28 -11.74
CA GLY A 455 8.76 8.13 -12.15
C GLY A 455 9.53 8.71 -10.96
N PHE A 456 8.84 8.93 -9.84
CA PHE A 456 9.45 9.42 -8.60
C PHE A 456 10.48 8.44 -8.01
N VAL A 457 10.17 7.14 -7.96
CA VAL A 457 11.13 6.09 -7.56
C VAL A 457 12.34 6.11 -8.49
N GLY A 458 12.13 6.26 -9.80
CA GLY A 458 13.21 6.42 -10.77
C GLY A 458 14.12 7.61 -10.48
N ALA A 459 13.53 8.77 -10.21
CA ALA A 459 14.27 9.98 -9.88
C ALA A 459 15.01 9.85 -8.53
N LEU A 460 14.41 9.22 -7.52
CA LEU A 460 15.04 8.97 -6.22
C LEU A 460 16.25 8.05 -6.32
N ALA A 461 16.17 6.98 -7.13
CA ALA A 461 17.31 6.12 -7.38
C ALA A 461 18.49 6.89 -8.00
N LYS A 462 18.20 7.80 -8.94
CA LYS A 462 19.21 8.70 -9.54
C LYS A 462 19.77 9.71 -8.54
N MET A 463 18.95 10.25 -7.64
CA MET A 463 19.45 11.13 -6.58
C MET A 463 20.31 10.36 -5.57
N TYR A 464 19.90 9.15 -5.16
CA TYR A 464 20.69 8.31 -4.26
C TYR A 464 22.03 7.90 -4.89
N GLU A 465 22.05 7.50 -6.17
CA GLU A 465 23.27 7.16 -6.90
C GLU A 465 24.32 8.29 -6.86
N LYS A 466 23.85 9.54 -6.89
CA LYS A 466 24.71 10.72 -6.93
C LYS A 466 25.03 11.35 -5.57
N TYR A 467 24.07 11.33 -4.65
CA TYR A 467 24.10 12.09 -3.40
C TYR A 467 24.01 11.22 -2.14
N GLY A 468 23.70 9.92 -2.27
CA GLY A 468 23.61 8.98 -1.17
C GLY A 468 22.41 9.22 -0.24
N GLY A 469 22.61 8.91 1.05
CA GLY A 469 21.59 8.94 2.10
C GLY A 469 21.26 7.52 2.55
N GLU A 470 21.44 7.24 3.85
CA GLU A 470 21.29 5.88 4.37
C GLU A 470 19.80 5.50 4.55
N PRO A 471 19.33 4.40 3.93
CA PRO A 471 18.02 3.83 4.25
C PRO A 471 17.95 3.39 5.70
N ILE A 472 16.73 3.29 6.25
CA ILE A 472 16.51 2.81 7.61
C ILE A 472 16.72 1.27 7.62
N PRO A 473 17.65 0.74 8.43
CA PRO A 473 17.85 -0.71 8.50
C PRO A 473 16.57 -1.42 9.01
N ASN A 474 16.21 -2.54 8.38
CA ASN A 474 15.05 -3.37 8.76
C ASN A 474 13.72 -2.58 8.89
N PHE A 475 13.52 -1.60 8.00
CA PHE A 475 12.32 -0.76 8.03
C PHE A 475 11.03 -1.58 7.85
N VAL A 476 10.11 -1.40 8.81
CA VAL A 476 8.76 -1.97 8.83
C VAL A 476 7.74 -0.87 9.12
N ALA A 477 6.49 -1.10 8.72
CA ALA A 477 5.34 -0.25 9.02
C ALA A 477 4.35 -0.99 9.94
N PHE A 478 4.89 -1.60 11.00
CA PHE A 478 4.07 -2.11 12.09
C PHE A 478 3.63 -0.97 12.99
N GLU A 479 2.34 -0.75 13.05
CA GLU A 479 1.71 0.29 13.87
C GLU A 479 1.18 -0.33 15.17
N THR A 480 1.08 0.47 16.23
CA THR A 480 0.35 0.05 17.42
C THR A 480 -1.15 0.04 17.10
N PRO A 481 -1.84 -1.11 17.18
CA PRO A 481 -3.27 -1.13 16.94
C PRO A 481 -4.01 -0.25 17.94
N GLY A 482 -4.97 0.51 17.43
CA GLY A 482 -5.98 1.17 18.24
C GLY A 482 -7.05 0.18 18.74
N GLU A 483 -8.08 0.71 19.40
CA GLU A 483 -9.22 -0.10 19.84
C GLU A 483 -10.03 -0.60 18.63
N GLU A 484 -10.10 -1.93 18.47
CA GLU A 484 -10.79 -2.58 17.34
C GLU A 484 -12.16 -3.12 17.71
N PHE A 485 -12.29 -3.74 18.88
CA PHE A 485 -13.49 -4.43 19.33
C PHE A 485 -13.86 -3.96 20.72
N TYR A 486 -15.13 -3.62 20.94
CA TYR A 486 -15.63 -3.27 22.27
C TYR A 486 -17.15 -3.32 22.34
N VAL A 487 -17.68 -3.18 23.56
CA VAL A 487 -19.12 -3.06 23.83
C VAL A 487 -19.41 -1.67 24.37
N GLU A 488 -20.47 -1.04 23.86
CA GLU A 488 -21.11 0.11 24.51
C GLU A 488 -22.44 -0.34 25.11
N ALA A 489 -22.79 0.13 26.31
CA ALA A 489 -24.08 -0.19 26.90
C ALA A 489 -24.70 0.97 27.69
N ALA A 490 -26.01 0.89 27.91
CA ALA A 490 -26.77 1.79 28.76
C ALA A 490 -27.98 1.07 29.36
N VAL A 491 -28.47 1.59 30.49
CA VAL A 491 -29.74 1.18 31.08
C VAL A 491 -30.86 1.92 30.35
N ASN A 492 -31.63 1.21 29.53
CA ASN A 492 -32.75 1.81 28.82
C ASN A 492 -33.97 1.99 29.74
N ALA A 493 -34.21 1.02 30.64
CA ALA A 493 -35.17 1.15 31.73
C ALA A 493 -34.82 0.18 32.87
N ALA A 494 -35.17 0.53 34.12
CA ALA A 494 -35.04 -0.38 35.25
C ALA A 494 -36.17 -0.13 36.25
N GLY A 495 -36.50 -1.15 37.04
CA GLY A 495 -37.50 -1.06 38.10
C GLY A 495 -37.35 -2.21 39.12
N PRO A 496 -38.22 -2.28 40.14
CA PRO A 496 -38.09 -3.21 41.26
C PRO A 496 -38.09 -4.70 40.94
N GLY A 497 -38.34 -5.10 39.69
CA GLY A 497 -38.33 -6.49 39.25
C GLY A 497 -37.75 -6.68 37.86
N PHE A 498 -37.07 -5.66 37.29
CA PHE A 498 -36.48 -5.81 35.97
C PHE A 498 -35.36 -4.81 35.68
N VAL A 499 -34.51 -5.17 34.73
CA VAL A 499 -33.59 -4.27 34.04
C VAL A 499 -33.67 -4.50 32.55
N ASN A 500 -33.72 -3.41 31.78
CA ASN A 500 -33.66 -3.42 30.33
C ASN A 500 -32.36 -2.73 29.88
N ILE A 501 -31.50 -3.51 29.25
CA ILE A 501 -30.17 -3.10 28.80
C ILE A 501 -30.19 -2.92 27.29
N LYS A 502 -29.60 -1.80 26.85
CA LYS A 502 -29.12 -1.63 25.47
C LYS A 502 -27.64 -1.99 25.46
N ALA A 503 -27.26 -2.99 24.67
CA ALA A 503 -25.87 -3.34 24.41
C ALA A 503 -25.56 -3.20 22.91
N SER A 504 -24.44 -2.59 22.59
CA SER A 504 -23.95 -2.35 21.24
C SER A 504 -22.60 -3.04 21.07
N ILE A 505 -22.53 -4.05 20.21
CA ILE A 505 -21.25 -4.67 19.83
C ILE A 505 -20.64 -3.86 18.70
N ILE A 506 -19.38 -3.48 18.85
CA ILE A 506 -18.65 -2.60 17.93
C ILE A 506 -17.43 -3.32 17.35
N ASN A 507 -17.30 -3.28 16.01
CA ASN A 507 -16.12 -3.69 15.26
C ASN A 507 -15.59 -2.51 14.43
N LYS A 508 -14.54 -1.87 14.93
CA LYS A 508 -13.73 -0.84 14.25
C LYS A 508 -12.35 -1.36 13.91
N SER A 509 -12.22 -2.65 13.57
CA SER A 509 -10.93 -3.23 13.20
C SER A 509 -10.23 -2.45 12.07
N GLY A 510 -8.91 -2.46 12.11
CA GLY A 510 -8.03 -1.74 11.19
C GLY A 510 -6.62 -2.33 11.10
N TRP A 511 -6.27 -3.32 11.94
CA TRP A 511 -4.94 -3.95 11.96
C TRP A 511 -4.97 -5.48 11.80
N PRO A 512 -5.38 -6.02 10.64
CA PRO A 512 -6.08 -5.34 9.55
C PRO A 512 -7.59 -5.23 9.83
N ALA A 513 -8.29 -4.45 9.01
CA ALA A 513 -9.73 -4.47 8.99
C ALA A 513 -10.25 -5.89 8.68
N ARG A 514 -11.27 -6.33 9.42
CA ARG A 514 -11.83 -7.68 9.29
C ARG A 514 -13.27 -7.73 9.75
N GLY A 515 -14.07 -8.54 9.07
CA GLY A 515 -15.37 -8.96 9.57
C GLY A 515 -15.25 -10.12 10.55
N SER A 516 -16.23 -10.25 11.45
CA SER A 516 -16.46 -11.50 12.18
C SER A 516 -17.95 -11.82 12.15
N ASP A 517 -18.25 -13.07 11.82
CA ASP A 517 -19.57 -13.68 11.89
C ASP A 517 -19.73 -14.56 13.14
N LYS A 518 -18.89 -14.37 14.17
CA LYS A 518 -18.87 -15.18 15.40
C LYS A 518 -18.83 -14.32 16.66
N LEU A 519 -19.20 -13.04 16.55
CA LEU A 519 -19.18 -12.15 17.69
C LEU A 519 -20.26 -12.50 18.71
N SER A 520 -19.90 -12.53 19.98
CA SER A 520 -20.84 -12.67 21.08
C SER A 520 -20.42 -11.85 22.30
N ALA A 521 -21.37 -11.48 23.15
CA ALA A 521 -21.12 -10.74 24.39
C ALA A 521 -21.86 -11.37 25.57
N LYS A 522 -21.33 -11.19 26.80
CA LYS A 522 -21.94 -11.72 28.03
C LYS A 522 -22.28 -10.60 29.00
N TYR A 523 -23.53 -10.56 29.46
CA TYR A 523 -23.98 -9.65 30.52
C TYR A 523 -24.20 -10.44 31.82
N PHE A 524 -23.35 -10.21 32.80
CA PHE A 524 -23.31 -10.93 34.08
C PHE A 524 -24.17 -10.26 35.14
N VAL A 525 -24.89 -11.09 35.88
CA VAL A 525 -25.76 -10.72 37.01
C VAL A 525 -25.48 -11.60 38.22
N ASP A 526 -25.69 -11.05 39.41
CA ASP A 526 -25.73 -11.76 40.69
C ASP A 526 -27.18 -11.83 41.14
N ILE A 527 -27.73 -13.04 41.27
CA ILE A 527 -29.15 -13.23 41.66
C ILE A 527 -29.33 -13.64 43.12
N SER A 528 -28.32 -13.44 43.96
CA SER A 528 -28.33 -13.83 45.38
C SER A 528 -29.52 -13.24 46.15
N GLU A 529 -29.94 -12.01 45.83
CA GLU A 529 -31.10 -11.36 46.42
C GLU A 529 -32.41 -12.03 46.01
N ALA A 530 -32.54 -12.45 44.74
CA ALA A 530 -33.71 -13.19 44.26
C ALA A 530 -33.79 -14.58 44.94
N VAL A 531 -32.66 -15.28 45.02
CA VAL A 531 -32.55 -16.59 45.69
C VAL A 531 -32.91 -16.48 47.18
N ALA A 532 -32.47 -15.42 47.86
CA ALA A 532 -32.83 -15.16 49.27
C ALA A 532 -34.34 -14.94 49.48
N LYS A 533 -35.07 -14.56 48.44
CA LYS A 533 -36.54 -14.43 48.42
C LYS A 533 -37.27 -15.70 48.00
N GLY A 534 -36.54 -16.79 47.73
CA GLY A 534 -37.09 -18.05 47.25
C GLY A 534 -37.49 -18.02 45.77
N ILE A 535 -36.98 -17.05 45.00
CA ILE A 535 -37.14 -17.02 43.55
C ILE A 535 -36.13 -17.99 42.94
N THR A 536 -36.63 -18.86 42.08
CA THR A 536 -35.84 -19.85 41.35
C THR A 536 -35.40 -19.30 39.99
N LEU A 537 -34.32 -19.84 39.43
CA LEU A 537 -33.74 -19.36 38.17
C LEU A 537 -34.76 -19.39 37.01
N ASP A 538 -35.63 -20.39 36.95
CA ASP A 538 -36.67 -20.53 35.92
C ASP A 538 -37.80 -19.50 36.01
N GLN A 539 -37.90 -18.81 37.15
CA GLN A 539 -38.83 -17.69 37.33
C GLN A 539 -38.24 -16.35 36.86
N ILE A 540 -36.93 -16.29 36.61
CA ILE A 540 -36.26 -15.13 36.03
C ILE A 540 -36.22 -15.32 34.52
N THR A 541 -36.82 -14.39 33.79
CA THR A 541 -36.96 -14.49 32.32
C THR A 541 -36.18 -13.41 31.61
N VAL A 542 -35.59 -13.78 30.48
CA VAL A 542 -34.90 -12.86 29.57
C VAL A 542 -35.70 -12.72 28.28
N GLN A 543 -36.02 -11.49 27.89
CA GLN A 543 -36.75 -11.21 26.65
C GLN A 543 -36.03 -10.12 25.85
N SER A 544 -35.81 -10.35 24.56
CA SER A 544 -35.26 -9.32 23.66
C SER A 544 -36.37 -8.63 22.87
N THR A 545 -36.38 -7.29 22.85
CA THR A 545 -37.38 -6.50 22.09
C THR A 545 -36.87 -6.08 20.71
N THR A 546 -35.55 -5.91 20.56
CA THR A 546 -34.86 -5.67 19.28
C THR A 546 -33.48 -6.29 19.41
N ASN A 547 -33.16 -7.29 18.58
CA ASN A 547 -31.93 -8.07 18.75
C ASN A 547 -30.94 -7.94 17.58
N GLY A 548 -31.26 -7.18 16.53
CA GLY A 548 -30.36 -7.04 15.36
C GLY A 548 -30.00 -8.38 14.70
N GLY A 549 -30.83 -9.42 14.91
CA GLY A 549 -30.56 -10.79 14.48
C GLY A 549 -29.86 -11.69 15.52
N ALA A 550 -29.41 -11.15 16.65
CA ALA A 550 -28.77 -11.92 17.71
C ALA A 550 -29.71 -12.92 18.38
N LYS A 551 -29.13 -14.05 18.80
CA LYS A 551 -29.76 -14.97 19.75
C LYS A 551 -29.42 -14.50 21.16
N VAL A 552 -30.44 -14.17 21.93
CA VAL A 552 -30.31 -13.76 23.34
C VAL A 552 -30.75 -14.93 24.22
N SER A 553 -29.87 -15.43 25.08
CA SER A 553 -30.17 -16.58 25.93
C SER A 553 -31.05 -16.19 27.14
N GLN A 554 -31.66 -17.19 27.78
CA GLN A 554 -32.01 -17.09 29.20
C GLN A 554 -30.72 -17.01 30.04
N LEU A 555 -30.86 -16.82 31.36
CA LEU A 555 -29.70 -16.85 32.25
C LEU A 555 -28.98 -18.21 32.19
N LEU A 556 -27.68 -18.15 31.92
CA LEU A 556 -26.77 -19.28 31.89
C LEU A 556 -25.85 -19.23 33.12
N PRO A 557 -25.47 -20.39 33.70
CA PRO A 557 -24.62 -20.42 34.88
C PRO A 557 -23.18 -19.97 34.55
N TRP A 558 -22.62 -19.10 35.40
CA TRP A 558 -21.19 -18.77 35.40
C TRP A 558 -20.50 -19.37 36.62
N ASP A 559 -20.99 -18.98 37.81
CA ASP A 559 -20.56 -19.50 39.10
C ASP A 559 -21.80 -19.65 40.01
N PRO A 560 -22.53 -20.77 39.88
CA PRO A 560 -23.77 -20.99 40.62
C PRO A 560 -23.61 -21.00 42.13
N ASP A 561 -22.43 -21.39 42.64
CA ASP A 561 -22.13 -21.44 44.07
C ASP A 561 -22.10 -20.03 44.68
N ASN A 562 -21.76 -19.02 43.86
CA ASN A 562 -21.80 -17.60 44.22
C ASN A 562 -22.96 -16.85 43.53
N HIS A 563 -23.96 -17.57 43.01
CA HIS A 563 -25.16 -17.00 42.37
C HIS A 563 -24.90 -16.11 41.14
N ILE A 564 -23.77 -16.31 40.45
CA ILE A 564 -23.42 -15.54 39.25
C ILE A 564 -23.92 -16.24 37.99
N TYR A 565 -24.69 -15.52 37.19
CA TYR A 565 -25.25 -15.96 35.92
C TYR A 565 -25.00 -14.92 34.82
N TYR A 566 -25.28 -15.27 33.57
CA TYR A 566 -25.16 -14.32 32.47
C TYR A 566 -26.18 -14.50 31.37
N VAL A 567 -26.47 -13.40 30.66
CA VAL A 567 -27.14 -13.40 29.36
C VAL A 567 -26.08 -13.47 28.27
N ASN A 568 -26.18 -14.47 27.39
CA ASN A 568 -25.37 -14.55 26.17
C ASN A 568 -26.08 -13.82 25.03
N ILE A 569 -25.35 -12.91 24.38
CA ILE A 569 -25.79 -12.15 23.21
C ILE A 569 -24.97 -12.65 22.02
N ASP A 570 -25.54 -13.51 21.19
CA ASP A 570 -24.81 -14.24 20.14
C ASP A 570 -25.21 -13.78 18.73
N PHE A 571 -24.24 -13.19 18.01
CA PHE A 571 -24.38 -12.79 16.61
C PHE A 571 -23.78 -13.82 15.63
N THR A 572 -23.53 -15.06 16.06
CA THR A 572 -23.00 -16.09 15.18
C THR A 572 -23.87 -16.26 13.93
N GLY A 573 -23.24 -16.12 12.75
CA GLY A 573 -23.88 -16.09 11.42
C GLY A 573 -24.16 -14.68 10.88
N ILE A 574 -23.89 -13.63 11.64
CA ILE A 574 -24.06 -12.23 11.24
C ILE A 574 -22.71 -11.57 11.16
N ASN A 575 -22.25 -11.27 9.94
CA ASN A 575 -20.98 -10.59 9.74
C ASN A 575 -21.07 -9.13 10.19
N ILE A 576 -20.32 -8.78 11.24
CA ILE A 576 -20.14 -7.42 11.74
C ILE A 576 -18.74 -6.97 11.32
N PHE A 577 -18.64 -5.91 10.52
CA PHE A 577 -17.40 -5.49 9.87
C PHE A 577 -17.32 -3.97 9.70
N PRO A 578 -16.10 -3.38 9.68
CA PRO A 578 -15.90 -1.93 9.56
C PRO A 578 -16.16 -1.43 8.13
N GLY A 579 -17.42 -1.33 7.72
CA GLY A 579 -17.76 -0.96 6.34
C GLY A 579 -19.06 -0.18 6.14
N GLY A 580 -19.61 0.43 7.19
CA GLY A 580 -20.85 1.21 7.11
C GLY A 580 -21.54 1.38 8.45
N ILE A 581 -22.35 2.44 8.59
CA ILE A 581 -22.95 2.87 9.87
C ILE A 581 -23.78 1.79 10.56
N ASN A 582 -24.36 0.88 9.77
CA ASN A 582 -25.17 -0.23 10.27
C ASN A 582 -24.38 -1.54 10.32
N GLU A 583 -23.21 -1.60 9.67
CA GLU A 583 -22.40 -2.80 9.45
C GLU A 583 -21.36 -2.98 10.56
N TYR A 584 -20.74 -1.90 11.02
CA TYR A 584 -19.68 -1.93 12.05
C TYR A 584 -20.20 -2.13 13.47
N LYS A 585 -21.52 -2.01 13.66
CA LYS A 585 -22.19 -1.98 14.96
C LYS A 585 -23.48 -2.80 14.91
N ARG A 586 -23.83 -3.46 16.02
CA ARG A 586 -25.17 -4.04 16.23
C ARG A 586 -25.69 -3.73 17.63
N ASP A 587 -26.95 -3.29 17.69
CA ASP A 587 -27.66 -2.98 18.93
C ASP A 587 -28.59 -4.13 19.33
N VAL A 588 -28.57 -4.48 20.62
CA VAL A 588 -29.46 -5.45 21.26
C VAL A 588 -30.11 -4.81 22.47
N TYR A 589 -31.42 -4.95 22.57
CA TYR A 589 -32.21 -4.60 23.74
C TYR A 589 -32.75 -5.88 24.36
N PHE A 590 -32.41 -6.13 25.61
CA PHE A 590 -32.93 -7.26 26.36
C PHE A 590 -33.36 -6.83 27.77
N THR A 591 -34.42 -7.46 28.27
CA THR A 591 -34.94 -7.27 29.61
C THR A 591 -34.73 -8.55 30.41
N ILE A 592 -34.13 -8.44 31.58
CA ILE A 592 -34.15 -9.49 32.61
C ILE A 592 -35.27 -9.13 33.60
N THR A 593 -36.18 -10.07 33.86
CA THR A 593 -37.38 -9.86 34.69
C THR A 593 -37.48 -10.94 35.75
N ALA A 594 -37.50 -10.54 37.02
CA ALA A 594 -37.88 -11.37 38.16
C ALA A 594 -39.36 -11.18 38.51
N PRO A 595 -40.01 -12.12 39.23
CA PRO A 595 -41.37 -11.93 39.73
C PRO A 595 -41.50 -10.64 40.53
N TYR A 596 -42.57 -9.87 40.30
CA TYR A 596 -42.76 -8.58 40.94
C TYR A 596 -42.80 -8.70 42.48
N GLY A 597 -41.95 -7.96 43.16
CA GLY A 597 -41.91 -7.83 44.62
C GLY A 597 -40.73 -6.98 45.06
N GLU A 598 -40.89 -6.27 46.17
CA GLU A 598 -39.85 -5.39 46.70
C GLU A 598 -38.60 -6.19 47.12
N GLY A 599 -37.45 -5.84 46.53
CA GLY A 599 -36.17 -6.51 46.78
C GLY A 599 -36.02 -7.87 46.11
N ASN A 600 -36.83 -8.18 45.09
CA ASN A 600 -36.69 -9.39 44.28
C ASN A 600 -35.66 -9.25 43.15
N TRP A 601 -35.18 -8.04 42.89
CA TRP A 601 -34.17 -7.72 41.89
C TRP A 601 -33.31 -6.55 42.39
N ASP A 602 -32.00 -6.71 42.38
CA ASP A 602 -31.02 -5.66 42.65
C ASP A 602 -30.00 -5.63 41.52
N ASN A 603 -29.73 -4.44 40.95
CA ASN A 603 -28.71 -4.30 39.90
C ASN A 603 -27.35 -3.90 40.48
N THR A 604 -27.28 -3.52 41.75
CA THR A 604 -26.10 -2.84 42.31
C THR A 604 -24.94 -3.81 42.60
N ASN A 605 -25.23 -5.11 42.71
CA ASN A 605 -24.30 -6.22 42.82
C ASN A 605 -23.92 -6.85 41.46
N ASP A 606 -24.65 -6.53 40.38
CA ASP A 606 -24.38 -7.08 39.05
C ASP A 606 -23.04 -6.61 38.48
N PHE A 607 -22.19 -7.56 38.08
CA PHE A 607 -20.88 -7.26 37.47
C PHE A 607 -21.02 -6.36 36.23
N SER A 608 -21.93 -6.71 35.31
CA SER A 608 -22.11 -5.96 34.06
C SER A 608 -22.89 -4.66 34.19
N PHE A 609 -23.52 -4.39 35.33
CA PHE A 609 -24.23 -3.13 35.58
C PHE A 609 -23.28 -2.00 36.02
N GLN A 610 -22.07 -2.33 36.44
CA GLN A 610 -21.07 -1.37 36.91
C GLN A 610 -20.82 -0.24 35.89
N GLY A 611 -21.04 1.00 36.33
CA GLY A 611 -20.79 2.20 35.52
C GLY A 611 -21.81 2.46 34.41
N LEU A 612 -22.86 1.66 34.27
CA LEU A 612 -23.93 1.93 33.31
C LEU A 612 -24.84 3.05 33.81
N GLU A 613 -25.23 3.95 32.90
CA GLU A 613 -26.13 5.06 33.18
C GLU A 613 -27.48 4.84 32.51
N GLN A 614 -28.53 5.42 33.09
CA GLN A 614 -29.85 5.43 32.48
C GLN A 614 -29.91 6.44 31.34
N GLY A 615 -30.33 5.99 30.16
CA GLY A 615 -30.52 6.86 29.00
C GLY A 615 -30.38 6.14 27.66
N PHE A 616 -30.51 6.92 26.58
CA PHE A 616 -30.43 6.41 25.20
C PHE A 616 -28.99 6.32 24.66
N THR A 617 -28.06 7.02 25.31
CA THR A 617 -26.65 7.10 24.92
C THR A 617 -25.86 5.98 25.59
N SER A 618 -25.44 4.99 24.80
CA SER A 618 -24.53 3.94 25.26
C SER A 618 -23.14 4.51 25.56
N LYS A 619 -22.48 3.99 26.60
CA LYS A 619 -21.06 4.28 26.89
C LYS A 619 -20.25 3.00 26.78
N LYS A 620 -18.99 3.13 26.33
CA LYS A 620 -18.05 2.01 26.32
C LYS A 620 -17.91 1.43 27.74
N THR A 621 -18.03 0.11 27.86
CA THR A 621 -17.86 -0.62 29.13
C THR A 621 -16.95 -1.82 28.94
N GLU A 622 -16.14 -2.10 29.95
CA GLU A 622 -15.31 -3.31 30.01
C GLU A 622 -15.99 -4.46 30.76
N TYR A 623 -17.12 -4.21 31.43
CA TYR A 623 -17.83 -5.20 32.25
C TYR A 623 -18.81 -6.06 31.44
N ILE A 624 -18.89 -5.85 30.12
CA ILE A 624 -19.58 -6.73 29.17
C ILE A 624 -18.51 -7.22 28.19
N PRO A 625 -17.89 -8.40 28.43
CA PRO A 625 -16.84 -8.89 27.56
C PRO A 625 -17.38 -9.32 26.20
N LEU A 626 -16.55 -9.11 25.18
CA LEU A 626 -16.82 -9.52 23.80
C LEU A 626 -15.92 -10.69 23.42
N TYR A 627 -16.48 -11.60 22.63
CA TYR A 627 -15.82 -12.79 22.13
C TYR A 627 -15.93 -12.84 20.61
N ASP A 628 -14.89 -13.35 19.95
CA ASP A 628 -14.91 -13.79 18.56
C ASP A 628 -14.74 -15.32 18.56
N GLY A 629 -15.84 -16.04 18.36
CA GLY A 629 -15.91 -17.46 18.66
C GLY A 629 -15.65 -17.71 20.15
N ASN A 630 -14.62 -18.50 20.47
CA ASN A 630 -14.25 -18.83 21.85
C ASN A 630 -13.17 -17.91 22.44
N VAL A 631 -12.71 -16.91 21.69
CA VAL A 631 -11.62 -16.02 22.10
C VAL A 631 -12.19 -14.72 22.63
N ARG A 632 -11.91 -14.37 23.88
CA ARG A 632 -12.25 -13.05 24.45
C ARG A 632 -11.38 -11.97 23.80
N VAL A 633 -12.01 -11.06 23.07
CA VAL A 633 -11.36 -9.95 22.33
C VAL A 633 -11.50 -8.60 23.03
N TRP A 634 -12.41 -8.49 24.02
CA TRP A 634 -12.60 -7.28 24.81
C TRP A 634 -13.16 -7.59 26.20
N GLY A 635 -12.88 -6.71 27.16
CA GLY A 635 -13.54 -6.68 28.46
C GLY A 635 -13.03 -7.71 29.47
N LYS A 636 -13.61 -7.61 30.66
CA LYS A 636 -13.31 -8.40 31.85
C LYS A 636 -14.46 -9.36 32.14
N VAL A 637 -14.17 -10.38 32.93
CA VAL A 637 -15.16 -11.33 33.46
C VAL A 637 -15.16 -11.24 34.99
N PRO A 638 -16.26 -11.57 35.68
CA PRO A 638 -16.25 -11.72 37.13
C PRO A 638 -15.40 -12.94 37.54
N ASP A 639 -14.93 -12.94 38.78
CA ASP A 639 -14.23 -14.08 39.37
C ASP A 639 -15.12 -15.34 39.40
N GLY A 640 -14.51 -16.51 39.63
CA GLY A 640 -15.24 -17.78 39.82
C GLY A 640 -15.50 -18.60 38.55
N GLY A 641 -15.27 -18.04 37.35
CA GLY A 641 -15.38 -18.78 36.09
C GLY A 641 -14.06 -19.30 35.53
N SER A 642 -14.14 -20.23 34.58
CA SER A 642 -12.98 -20.92 33.99
C SER A 642 -12.48 -20.31 32.68
N GLU A 643 -12.60 -18.99 32.47
CA GLU A 643 -12.17 -18.35 31.22
C GLU A 643 -10.86 -17.56 31.36
N PRO A 644 -9.90 -17.77 30.43
CA PRO A 644 -8.65 -17.02 30.42
C PRO A 644 -8.89 -15.55 30.06
N ASP A 645 -7.94 -14.70 30.44
CA ASP A 645 -7.91 -13.27 30.09
C ASP A 645 -7.99 -13.01 28.59
N PRO A 646 -8.46 -11.82 28.13
CA PRO A 646 -8.60 -11.58 26.70
C PRO A 646 -7.25 -11.84 26.03
N THR A 647 -7.29 -12.50 24.88
CA THR A 647 -6.09 -12.53 24.05
C THR A 647 -5.85 -11.08 23.66
N PRO A 648 -4.70 -10.47 24.02
CA PRO A 648 -4.46 -9.09 23.63
C PRO A 648 -4.65 -8.98 22.13
N THR A 649 -5.43 -7.98 21.68
CA THR A 649 -5.40 -7.53 20.28
C THR A 649 -3.94 -7.50 19.88
N ILE A 650 -3.55 -8.27 18.85
CA ILE A 650 -2.14 -8.48 18.49
C ILE A 650 -1.51 -7.11 18.31
N THR A 651 -0.92 -6.60 19.40
CA THR A 651 0.04 -5.54 19.36
C THR A 651 1.20 -6.26 18.72
N VAL A 652 1.47 -5.93 17.46
CA VAL A 652 2.81 -6.18 16.93
C VAL A 652 3.72 -5.23 17.69
N GLY A 653 3.97 -5.53 18.96
CA GLY A 653 5.21 -5.14 19.58
C GLY A 653 6.33 -5.75 18.74
N PRO A 654 7.53 -5.15 18.74
CA PRO A 654 8.70 -5.90 18.30
C PRO A 654 8.60 -7.26 18.98
N THR A 655 8.56 -8.34 18.18
CA THR A 655 8.57 -9.71 18.69
C THR A 655 9.58 -9.72 19.84
N PRO A 656 9.20 -10.13 21.08
CA PRO A 656 10.15 -10.14 22.17
C PRO A 656 11.39 -10.88 21.65
N SER A 657 12.53 -10.17 21.67
CA SER A 657 13.81 -10.78 21.36
C SER A 657 13.92 -11.99 22.27
N VAL A 658 13.73 -13.17 21.68
CA VAL A 658 13.92 -14.42 22.39
C VAL A 658 15.40 -14.41 22.68
N THR A 659 15.75 -14.12 23.92
CA THR A 659 17.13 -14.25 24.38
C THR A 659 17.53 -15.69 24.06
N PRO A 660 18.57 -15.92 23.23
CA PRO A 660 18.91 -17.26 22.78
C PRO A 660 19.20 -18.11 24.02
N THR A 661 18.34 -19.10 24.25
CA THR A 661 18.62 -20.13 25.24
C THR A 661 19.69 -21.00 24.61
N SER A 662 20.96 -20.70 24.90
CA SER A 662 22.08 -21.52 24.45
C SER A 662 21.86 -22.94 24.95
N VAL A 663 21.48 -23.86 24.07
CA VAL A 663 21.36 -25.28 24.41
C VAL A 663 22.80 -25.83 24.49
N PRO A 664 23.27 -26.29 25.67
CA PRO A 664 24.65 -26.75 25.80
C PRO A 664 24.90 -27.96 24.89
N GLY A 665 25.90 -27.86 23.99
CA GLY A 665 26.32 -28.97 23.12
C GLY A 665 25.90 -28.88 21.65
N ILE A 666 25.27 -27.79 21.21
CA ILE A 666 24.94 -27.56 19.79
C ILE A 666 25.97 -26.63 19.15
N MET A 667 26.59 -27.07 18.04
CA MET A 667 27.50 -26.26 17.24
C MET A 667 26.70 -25.41 16.25
N LEU A 668 26.87 -24.09 16.31
CA LEU A 668 26.21 -23.18 15.38
C LEU A 668 26.63 -23.49 13.94
N GLY A 669 25.70 -23.43 12.98
CA GLY A 669 25.92 -23.76 11.58
C GLY A 669 25.98 -25.26 11.24
N ASP A 670 26.08 -26.15 12.23
CA ASP A 670 26.03 -27.61 12.05
C ASP A 670 24.59 -28.11 12.23
N VAL A 671 23.77 -27.90 11.20
CA VAL A 671 22.33 -28.20 11.24
C VAL A 671 22.03 -29.68 10.98
N ASN A 672 23.06 -30.48 10.68
CA ASN A 672 22.94 -31.92 10.50
C ASN A 672 23.57 -32.73 11.65
N PHE A 673 24.28 -32.07 12.57
CA PHE A 673 24.89 -32.59 13.79
C PHE A 673 26.03 -33.61 13.56
N ASP A 674 26.76 -33.48 12.44
CA ASP A 674 27.93 -34.33 12.13
C ASP A 674 29.26 -33.78 12.63
N GLY A 675 29.23 -32.61 13.30
CA GLY A 675 30.40 -31.90 13.81
C GLY A 675 31.17 -31.12 12.76
N ARG A 676 30.64 -30.92 11.55
CA ARG A 676 31.31 -30.25 10.43
C ARG A 676 30.39 -29.30 9.68
N ILE A 677 30.65 -28.00 9.75
CA ILE A 677 29.94 -27.00 8.96
C ILE A 677 30.37 -27.04 7.49
N ASN A 678 29.51 -27.58 6.60
CA ASN A 678 29.82 -27.75 5.18
C ASN A 678 28.59 -27.62 4.25
N SER A 679 28.75 -27.97 2.96
CA SER A 679 27.67 -27.85 1.96
C SER A 679 26.43 -28.71 2.27
N THR A 680 26.57 -29.73 3.11
CA THR A 680 25.46 -30.56 3.60
C THR A 680 24.55 -29.74 4.52
N ASP A 681 25.11 -28.95 5.43
CA ASP A 681 24.37 -28.01 6.29
C ASP A 681 23.66 -26.95 5.48
N TYR A 682 24.37 -26.36 4.52
CA TYR A 682 23.78 -25.39 3.59
C TYR A 682 22.58 -25.98 2.84
N SER A 683 22.71 -27.22 2.34
CA SER A 683 21.63 -27.90 1.61
C SER A 683 20.44 -28.21 2.51
N ARG A 684 20.68 -28.64 3.75
CA ARG A 684 19.63 -28.95 4.72
C ARG A 684 18.91 -27.68 5.19
N LEU A 685 19.66 -26.63 5.50
CA LEU A 685 19.12 -25.30 5.82
C LEU A 685 18.32 -24.72 4.65
N LYS A 686 18.81 -24.84 3.42
CA LYS A 686 18.09 -24.41 2.23
C LYS A 686 16.73 -25.11 2.10
N ARG A 687 16.69 -26.44 2.31
CA ARG A 687 15.43 -27.20 2.27
C ARG A 687 14.44 -26.72 3.33
N TYR A 688 14.92 -26.37 4.52
CA TYR A 688 14.10 -25.76 5.56
C TYR A 688 13.55 -24.39 5.15
N VAL A 689 14.42 -23.49 4.67
CA VAL A 689 14.03 -22.13 4.25
C VAL A 689 13.00 -22.14 3.12
N ILE A 690 13.08 -23.10 2.20
CA ILE A 690 12.10 -23.26 1.09
C ILE A 690 10.89 -24.14 1.47
N LYS A 691 10.70 -24.46 2.76
CA LYS A 691 9.59 -25.28 3.29
C LYS A 691 9.47 -26.68 2.64
N SER A 692 10.61 -27.29 2.27
CA SER A 692 10.68 -28.67 1.74
C SER A 692 11.33 -29.67 2.70
N LEU A 693 11.53 -29.28 3.97
CA LEU A 693 12.01 -30.14 5.05
C LEU A 693 10.95 -30.18 6.15
N GLU A 694 10.55 -31.40 6.55
CA GLU A 694 9.63 -31.65 7.66
C GLU A 694 10.36 -32.39 8.80
N PHE A 695 10.04 -32.05 10.05
CA PHE A 695 10.54 -32.73 11.23
C PHE A 695 9.42 -33.57 11.85
N THR A 696 9.73 -34.83 12.16
CA THR A 696 8.79 -35.73 12.86
C THR A 696 9.07 -35.79 14.37
N ASP A 697 10.28 -35.41 14.78
CA ASP A 697 10.70 -35.30 16.18
C ASP A 697 10.81 -33.82 16.60
N PRO A 698 10.01 -33.35 17.57
CA PRO A 698 10.10 -31.99 18.10
C PRO A 698 11.46 -31.64 18.71
N GLU A 699 12.18 -32.63 19.28
CA GLU A 699 13.50 -32.40 19.87
C GLU A 699 14.55 -32.16 18.78
N GLU A 700 14.50 -32.91 17.68
CA GLU A 700 15.34 -32.69 16.49
C GLU A 700 15.06 -31.31 15.87
N HIS A 701 13.79 -30.90 15.79
CA HIS A 701 13.41 -29.60 15.26
C HIS A 701 13.97 -28.45 16.11
N GLN A 702 13.89 -28.55 17.44
CA GLN A 702 14.48 -27.54 18.33
C GLN A 702 15.99 -27.47 18.20
N LYS A 703 16.69 -28.61 18.12
CA LYS A 703 18.14 -28.65 17.90
C LYS A 703 18.52 -28.03 16.55
N PHE A 704 17.72 -28.28 15.52
CA PHE A 704 17.94 -27.76 14.18
C PHE A 704 17.84 -26.24 14.18
N ILE A 705 16.78 -25.69 14.78
CA ILE A 705 16.60 -24.24 14.88
C ILE A 705 17.75 -23.61 15.68
N ALA A 706 18.17 -24.21 16.80
CA ALA A 706 19.27 -23.69 17.59
C ALA A 706 20.63 -23.68 16.83
N ALA A 707 20.88 -24.67 15.97
CA ALA A 707 22.07 -24.70 15.13
C ALA A 707 21.96 -23.76 13.91
N ALA A 708 20.75 -23.54 13.40
CA ALA A 708 20.51 -22.82 12.16
C ALA A 708 20.50 -21.29 12.30
N ASP A 709 20.24 -20.75 13.51
CA ASP A 709 20.17 -19.31 13.80
C ASP A 709 21.56 -18.69 13.85
N VAL A 710 22.26 -18.71 12.73
CA VAL A 710 23.67 -18.31 12.64
C VAL A 710 23.86 -16.80 12.72
N ASP A 711 22.80 -16.01 12.53
CA ASP A 711 22.84 -14.57 12.74
C ASP A 711 22.29 -14.11 14.11
N GLY A 712 21.68 -15.02 14.89
CA GLY A 712 21.27 -14.81 16.27
C GLY A 712 20.00 -13.97 16.41
N ASN A 713 19.19 -13.89 15.35
CA ASN A 713 17.99 -13.07 15.29
C ASN A 713 16.73 -13.83 15.77
N GLY A 714 16.85 -15.13 16.07
CA GLY A 714 15.76 -16.00 16.51
C GLY A 714 14.85 -16.53 15.39
N ARG A 715 15.19 -16.32 14.11
CA ARG A 715 14.38 -16.70 12.95
C ARG A 715 15.23 -17.35 11.87
N ILE A 716 14.92 -18.60 11.54
CA ILE A 716 15.64 -19.34 10.49
C ILE A 716 15.12 -18.97 9.10
N ASN A 717 15.87 -18.17 8.35
CA ASN A 717 15.46 -17.67 7.04
C ASN A 717 16.62 -17.58 6.03
N SER A 718 16.41 -16.86 4.92
CA SER A 718 17.41 -16.70 3.86
C SER A 718 18.69 -15.98 4.34
N THR A 719 18.62 -15.19 5.40
CA THR A 719 19.78 -14.54 6.03
C THR A 719 20.70 -15.56 6.67
N ASP A 720 20.18 -16.52 7.44
CA ASP A 720 20.98 -17.63 7.99
C ASP A 720 21.64 -18.45 6.90
N LEU A 721 20.89 -18.72 5.83
CA LEU A 721 21.40 -19.44 4.68
C LEU A 721 22.56 -18.68 4.00
N TYR A 722 22.44 -17.35 3.89
CA TYR A 722 23.50 -16.50 3.36
C TYR A 722 24.73 -16.44 4.28
N VAL A 723 24.53 -16.29 5.58
CA VAL A 723 25.60 -16.24 6.59
C VAL A 723 26.33 -17.59 6.66
N LEU A 724 25.61 -18.70 6.65
CA LEU A 724 26.16 -20.05 6.55
C LEU A 724 27.01 -20.23 5.29
N ASN A 725 26.52 -19.74 4.15
CA ASN A 725 27.29 -19.77 2.89
C ASN A 725 28.59 -18.96 3.00
N ARG A 726 28.54 -17.77 3.60
CA ARG A 726 29.74 -16.94 3.80
C ARG A 726 30.77 -17.63 4.69
N TYR A 727 30.32 -18.34 5.72
CA TYR A 727 31.20 -19.11 6.59
C TYR A 727 31.86 -20.28 5.83
N ILE A 728 31.08 -21.06 5.08
CA ILE A 728 31.59 -22.17 4.25
C ILE A 728 32.60 -21.67 3.20
N LEU A 729 32.35 -20.49 2.62
CA LEU A 729 33.23 -19.81 1.67
C LEU A 729 34.44 -19.12 2.33
N LYS A 730 34.57 -19.19 3.66
CA LYS A 730 35.63 -18.52 4.46
C LYS A 730 35.67 -16.99 4.28
N LEU A 731 34.54 -16.38 3.96
CA LEU A 731 34.38 -14.92 3.90
C LEU A 731 34.16 -14.31 5.29
N ILE A 732 33.82 -15.15 6.28
CA ILE A 732 33.75 -14.84 7.70
C ILE A 732 34.39 -16.01 8.47
N GLU A 733 35.10 -15.72 9.56
CA GLU A 733 35.76 -16.74 10.40
C GLU A 733 34.88 -17.22 11.56
N LYS A 734 33.85 -16.45 11.90
CA LYS A 734 32.87 -16.72 12.95
C LYS A 734 31.49 -16.26 12.51
N PHE A 735 30.45 -16.86 13.08
CA PHE A 735 29.09 -16.41 12.86
C PHE A 735 28.78 -15.12 13.62
N PRO A 736 27.89 -14.24 13.11
CA PRO A 736 27.42 -13.07 13.82
C PRO A 736 26.85 -13.38 15.21
N ALA A 737 26.19 -14.53 15.37
CA ALA A 737 25.68 -15.01 16.66
C ALA A 737 26.76 -15.46 17.66
N GLU A 738 28.03 -15.61 17.23
CA GLU A 738 29.16 -15.96 18.10
C GLU A 738 29.94 -14.72 18.60
N GLN A 739 29.45 -13.51 18.32
CA GLN A 739 30.11 -12.24 18.66
C GLN A 739 29.68 -11.64 19.99
#